data_AF-W2CP06-F1
#
_entry.id   AF-W2CP06-F1
#
_cell.length_a   1.000
_cell.length_b   1.000
_cell.length_c   1.000
_cell.angle_alpha   90.00
_cell.angle_beta   90.00
_cell.angle_gamma   90.00
#
_symmetry.space_group_name_H-M   'P 1'
#
loop_
_entity.id
_entity.type
_entity.pdbx_description
1 polymer ?
#
loop_
_entity_poly.entity_id
_entity_poly.type
_entity_poly.pdbx_seq_one_letter_code
_entity_poly.pdbx_strand_id
1 'polypeptide(L)'
;MYEGNGAIHLSQVTRIKQLTSLSGIFAVGDLVTARVIEVSENKRLRFSILDEISKSIATRFHPGEYTYARLISKNENSYRWISEKGYPLYTVPSPLDEVEPELDDLYMLRLTHVNRTGYVRAEIEEMAPEDMEIDPQKAIADLVGYYVDERLADHTEEGVADELHEPHTEAPGRLSPDYVRQLIYLIDLYTESTDDHVLRFNLCQTARLLADMIEEANIVAYYDRRILYLTELHHFINRQAVTVSVIDAEAIQRFPRLAHARTVLSLLALDKDDPTAIDTLRQGMQSERKLTADLARLLLIRLLAGQTYPDLYAEADAEVRSLLAVEEEEDPDGEAEEIDFGRETNTREFKSTIVFPPNSNGMADIDRQMERILWAICGFLNAEGGVLFIGVNDIGYPKGIEPDLSYLHANVDKYQLIIRNYIVKELGKDINGLIRFDFHVFSGKTVCAISVPAYHEVVFFRDVVWQRQGNSTRPLDLPDIRLLKERRKNLRPALRITTPAFGEAKEEAEREVEKVFPVSIPTYTPTAVAKPRPTAKPERPASLADDEPDRIATSALAPRREQEPTAYFSILRSGRFVITHEEPHRSDARLTLPIYDDDSDGYLIYVYENGYANRVAVSTLLSKKPDYEYANAMFGQSSLLFAALARPDDTLYLKVSSKSGEYLRTLSLKTIKLNTDLSLRGTALYTVPFGRIVQIDLLNKEQAREVENIRSETPTTLGIPAQSFSVIRTAMYLSELLNGER
;
A
#
# COMPACT_ATOMS: atom_id res chain seq x y z
N MET A 1 -15.94 34.25 29.38
CA MET A 1 -15.14 34.96 28.37
C MET A 1 -14.19 35.88 29.14
N TYR A 2 -12.87 35.67 29.03
CA TYR A 2 -11.89 36.50 29.71
C TYR A 2 -11.55 37.68 28.79
N GLU A 3 -11.69 38.91 29.27
CA GLU A 3 -11.34 40.13 28.52
C GLU A 3 -10.30 40.90 29.33
N GLY A 4 -9.11 41.13 28.74
CA GLY A 4 -8.01 41.79 29.42
C GLY A 4 -6.68 41.65 28.69
N ASN A 5 -5.70 42.48 29.10
CA ASN A 5 -4.34 42.42 28.57
C ASN A 5 -3.54 41.32 29.27
N GLY A 6 -2.83 40.51 28.49
CA GLY A 6 -1.96 39.45 29.03
C GLY A 6 -0.60 39.42 28.35
N ALA A 7 0.25 38.51 28.80
CA ALA A 7 1.57 38.29 28.22
C ALA A 7 1.83 36.79 28.07
N ILE A 8 2.48 36.40 26.98
CA ILE A 8 3.01 35.07 26.79
C ILE A 8 4.51 35.08 27.09
N HIS A 9 4.94 34.16 27.96
CA HIS A 9 6.35 34.00 28.27
C HIS A 9 6.98 33.01 27.27
N LEU A 10 8.25 33.21 26.93
CA LEU A 10 8.99 32.36 25.98
C LEU A 10 8.93 30.87 26.36
N SER A 11 9.02 30.56 27.65
CA SER A 11 8.92 29.17 28.16
C SER A 11 7.53 28.54 27.97
N GLN A 12 6.54 29.32 27.53
CA GLN A 12 5.17 28.90 27.24
C GLN A 12 4.90 28.84 25.72
N VAL A 13 5.95 29.01 24.91
CA VAL A 13 5.97 28.86 23.45
C VAL A 13 6.85 27.68 23.06
N THR A 14 8.04 27.57 23.64
CA THR A 14 8.99 26.50 23.32
C THR A 14 9.64 25.93 24.57
N ARG A 15 10.00 24.64 24.52
CA ARG A 15 10.74 23.94 25.58
C ARG A 15 12.25 24.15 25.49
N ILE A 16 12.71 24.91 24.49
CA ILE A 16 14.13 25.20 24.23
C ILE A 16 14.55 26.43 25.03
N LYS A 17 15.50 26.25 25.96
CA LYS A 17 15.87 27.27 26.96
C LYS A 17 16.91 28.30 26.49
N GLN A 18 17.48 28.15 25.30
CA GLN A 18 18.56 29.00 24.80
C GLN A 18 18.08 30.27 24.08
N LEU A 19 16.79 30.36 23.78
CA LEU A 19 16.22 31.58 23.23
C LEU A 19 16.16 32.65 24.32
N THR A 20 16.52 33.88 23.95
CA THR A 20 16.54 35.04 24.85
C THR A 20 15.39 36.01 24.58
N SER A 21 14.69 35.88 23.45
CA SER A 21 13.57 36.75 23.07
C SER A 21 12.50 36.03 22.25
N LEU A 22 11.29 36.59 22.24
CA LEU A 22 10.21 36.23 21.31
C LEU A 22 10.25 37.04 20.00
N SER A 23 11.22 37.93 19.84
CA SER A 23 11.34 38.79 18.67
C SER A 23 11.60 37.94 17.42
N GLY A 24 10.79 38.11 16.39
CA GLY A 24 10.88 37.35 15.14
C GLY A 24 10.20 35.97 15.16
N ILE A 25 9.62 35.53 16.28
CA ILE A 25 8.80 34.31 16.36
C ILE A 25 7.33 34.59 16.02
N PHE A 26 6.82 35.75 16.44
CA PHE A 26 5.49 36.24 16.08
C PHE A 26 5.59 37.53 15.28
N ALA A 27 4.72 37.68 14.28
CA ALA A 27 4.45 38.93 13.61
C ALA A 27 3.22 39.63 14.23
N VAL A 28 3.17 40.96 14.08
CA VAL A 28 2.01 41.74 14.52
C VAL A 28 0.84 41.39 13.61
N GLY A 29 -0.19 40.71 14.14
CA GLY A 29 -1.35 40.25 13.40
C GLY A 29 -1.59 38.73 13.49
N ASP A 30 -0.64 37.97 14.03
CA ASP A 30 -0.76 36.51 14.15
C ASP A 30 -1.94 36.10 15.04
N LEU A 31 -2.77 35.19 14.53
CA LEU A 31 -3.89 34.59 15.25
C LEU A 31 -3.45 33.27 15.87
N VAL A 32 -3.52 33.17 17.20
CA VAL A 32 -3.12 31.96 17.94
C VAL A 32 -4.16 31.56 18.97
N THR A 33 -4.40 30.25 19.10
CA THR A 33 -5.22 29.71 20.19
C THR A 33 -4.34 29.45 21.38
N ALA A 34 -4.57 30.18 22.48
CA ALA A 34 -3.76 30.06 23.69
C ALA A 34 -4.59 29.73 24.92
N ARG A 35 -4.06 28.87 25.78
CA ARG A 35 -4.66 28.50 27.06
C ARG A 35 -4.26 29.50 28.14
N VAL A 36 -5.21 30.01 28.90
CA VAL A 36 -4.93 30.81 30.10
C VAL A 36 -4.39 29.89 31.20
N ILE A 37 -3.16 30.13 31.65
CA ILE A 37 -2.50 29.34 32.71
C ILE A 37 -2.70 30.00 34.07
N GLU A 38 -2.62 31.33 34.13
CA GLU A 38 -2.66 32.07 35.39
C GLU A 38 -3.35 33.42 35.18
N VAL A 39 -4.18 33.79 36.15
CA VAL A 39 -4.78 35.12 36.26
C VAL A 39 -4.18 35.78 37.49
N SER A 40 -3.30 36.76 37.26
CA SER A 40 -2.70 37.52 38.36
C SER A 40 -3.73 38.38 39.09
N GLU A 41 -3.46 38.76 40.34
CA GLU A 41 -4.31 39.63 41.18
C GLU A 41 -4.69 40.96 40.49
N ASN A 42 -3.88 41.42 39.53
CA ASN A 42 -4.09 42.63 38.74
C ASN A 42 -4.86 42.39 37.41
N LYS A 43 -5.54 41.25 37.25
CA LYS A 43 -6.25 40.84 36.01
C LYS A 43 -5.35 40.67 34.77
N ARG A 44 -4.02 40.60 34.91
CA ARG A 44 -3.15 40.21 33.77
C ARG A 44 -3.21 38.70 33.57
N LEU A 45 -3.49 38.28 32.35
CA LEU A 45 -3.55 36.89 31.92
C LEU A 45 -2.17 36.40 31.47
N ARG A 46 -1.79 35.18 31.87
CA ARG A 46 -0.64 34.46 31.30
C ARG A 46 -1.13 33.35 30.39
N PHE A 47 -0.56 33.28 29.19
CA PHE A 47 -0.98 32.34 28.15
C PHE A 47 0.06 31.23 27.90
N SER A 48 -0.41 30.05 27.46
CA SER A 48 0.41 28.97 26.89
C SER A 48 -0.10 28.58 25.51
N ILE A 49 0.84 28.33 24.61
CA ILE A 49 0.57 27.66 23.32
C ILE A 49 1.35 26.35 23.18
N LEU A 50 2.09 25.93 24.22
CA LEU A 50 2.91 24.72 24.20
C LEU A 50 2.14 23.47 23.80
N ASP A 51 0.93 23.29 24.32
CA ASP A 51 0.10 22.12 24.02
C ASP A 51 -0.33 22.13 22.55
N GLU A 52 -0.62 23.30 22.00
CA GLU A 52 -1.05 23.46 20.61
C GLU A 52 0.12 23.21 19.63
N ILE A 53 1.30 23.76 19.93
CA ILE A 53 2.53 23.46 19.19
C ILE A 53 2.90 21.98 19.32
N SER A 54 2.73 21.38 20.50
CA SER A 54 3.01 19.95 20.73
C SER A 54 2.11 19.04 19.91
N LYS A 55 0.82 19.40 19.76
CA LYS A 55 -0.11 18.70 18.87
C LYS A 55 0.31 18.85 17.41
N SER A 56 0.65 20.08 16.98
CA SER A 56 1.13 20.32 15.62
C SER A 56 2.36 19.48 15.28
N ILE A 57 3.33 19.38 16.21
CA ILE A 57 4.50 18.49 16.05
C ILE A 57 4.06 17.02 15.92
N ALA A 58 3.15 16.54 16.78
CA ALA A 58 2.72 15.15 16.78
C ALA A 58 1.90 14.74 15.54
N THR A 59 1.18 15.69 14.93
CA THR A 59 0.44 15.47 13.68
C THR A 59 1.36 15.50 12.46
N ARG A 60 2.43 16.29 12.51
CA ARG A 60 3.27 16.57 11.35
C ARG A 60 4.44 15.61 11.15
N PHE A 61 4.97 15.03 12.22
CA PHE A 61 6.20 14.22 12.18
C PHE A 61 5.96 12.79 12.67
N HIS A 62 6.54 11.81 11.99
CA HIS A 62 6.31 10.38 12.24
C HIS A 62 7.61 9.61 12.54
N PRO A 63 7.53 8.48 13.28
CA PRO A 63 8.63 7.53 13.38
C PRO A 63 9.19 7.10 12.02
N GLY A 64 10.51 7.05 11.89
CA GLY A 64 11.24 6.70 10.66
C GLY A 64 11.67 7.90 9.82
N GLU A 65 11.14 9.10 10.07
CA GLU A 65 11.59 10.32 9.39
C GLU A 65 13.01 10.73 9.82
N TYR A 66 13.67 11.51 8.98
CA TYR A 66 15.02 12.04 9.24
C TYR A 66 14.98 13.56 9.38
N THR A 67 15.81 14.10 10.26
CA THR A 67 15.98 15.55 10.41
C THR A 67 17.41 15.88 10.82
N TYR A 68 17.95 16.96 10.28
CA TYR A 68 19.17 17.53 10.82
C TYR A 68 18.86 18.24 12.12
N ALA A 69 19.69 18.02 13.13
CA ALA A 69 19.55 18.70 14.40
C ALA A 69 20.91 19.10 14.97
N ARG A 70 20.89 20.22 15.69
CA ARG A 70 22.05 20.77 16.38
C ARG A 70 22.00 20.40 17.86
N LEU A 71 23.10 19.91 18.41
CA LEU A 71 23.18 19.52 19.83
C LEU A 71 23.15 20.76 20.72
N ILE A 72 22.18 20.79 21.63
CA ILE A 72 21.89 21.94 22.49
C ILE A 72 22.34 21.72 23.93
N SER A 73 22.19 20.49 24.42
CA SER A 73 22.44 20.18 25.82
C SER A 73 22.77 18.71 25.96
N LYS A 74 23.76 18.41 26.79
CA LYS A 74 24.22 17.07 27.10
C LYS A 74 23.98 16.76 28.57
N ASN A 75 23.21 15.73 28.87
CA ASN A 75 23.05 15.17 30.21
C ASN A 75 23.54 13.71 30.20
N GLU A 76 23.95 13.18 31.36
CA GLU A 76 24.46 11.80 31.50
C GLU A 76 23.55 10.72 30.88
N ASN A 77 22.23 10.93 30.89
CA ASN A 77 21.24 9.97 30.40
C ASN A 77 20.49 10.41 29.13
N SER A 78 20.76 11.61 28.60
CA SER A 78 20.04 12.11 27.41
C SER A 78 20.74 13.30 26.76
N TYR A 79 20.81 13.30 25.43
CA TYR A 79 21.25 14.45 24.64
C TYR A 79 20.02 15.15 24.06
N ARG A 80 19.98 16.48 24.10
CA ARG A 80 18.87 17.28 23.56
C ARG A 80 19.34 18.09 22.37
N TRP A 81 18.50 18.10 21.36
CA TRP A 81 18.78 18.68 20.06
C TRP A 81 17.64 19.60 19.62
N ILE A 82 17.95 20.52 18.71
CA ILE A 82 16.96 21.29 17.96
C ILE A 82 17.01 20.89 16.50
N SER A 83 15.87 20.49 15.94
CA SER A 83 15.79 20.20 14.51
C SER A 83 15.87 21.47 13.67
N GLU A 84 16.28 21.33 12.42
CA GLU A 84 16.18 22.39 11.40
C GLU A 84 14.75 22.93 11.26
N LYS A 85 13.74 22.13 11.65
CA LYS A 85 12.31 22.47 11.64
C LYS A 85 11.79 22.99 12.99
N GLY A 86 12.68 23.31 13.93
CA GLY A 86 12.39 24.06 15.16
C GLY A 86 11.83 23.27 16.33
N TYR A 87 11.56 21.98 16.19
CA TYR A 87 11.03 21.16 17.28
C TYR A 87 12.15 20.51 18.11
N PRO A 88 11.98 20.36 19.44
CA PRO A 88 12.97 19.72 20.30
C PRO A 88 12.91 18.19 20.19
N LEU A 89 14.08 17.56 20.13
CA LEU A 89 14.21 16.10 20.15
C LEU A 89 15.32 15.65 21.09
N TYR A 90 15.30 14.38 21.50
CA TYR A 90 16.32 13.81 22.37
C TYR A 90 16.81 12.45 21.90
N THR A 91 18.09 12.18 22.16
CA THR A 91 18.71 10.87 21.99
C THR A 91 19.21 10.34 23.33
N VAL A 92 19.38 9.03 23.43
CA VAL A 92 19.92 8.36 24.62
C VAL A 92 21.33 7.89 24.28
N PRO A 93 22.37 8.32 25.03
CA PRO A 93 23.74 7.88 24.77
C PRO A 93 23.87 6.37 24.91
N SER A 94 24.53 5.72 23.94
CA SER A 94 24.84 4.30 23.99
C SER A 94 26.33 4.10 24.27
N PRO A 95 26.71 3.16 25.15
CA PRO A 95 28.13 2.83 25.40
C PRO A 95 28.83 2.16 24.20
N LEU A 96 28.10 1.92 23.09
CA LEU A 96 28.60 1.38 21.83
C LEU A 96 28.89 2.47 20.78
N ASP A 97 28.58 3.74 21.05
CA ASP A 97 28.77 4.82 20.10
C ASP A 97 30.28 5.13 19.95
N GLU A 98 30.82 4.99 18.73
CA GLU A 98 32.25 5.19 18.44
C GLU A 98 32.68 6.67 18.50
N VAL A 99 31.73 7.59 18.33
CA VAL A 99 31.95 9.04 18.31
C VAL A 99 30.97 9.72 19.27
N GLU A 100 31.51 10.45 20.23
CA GLU A 100 30.70 11.18 21.21
C GLU A 100 30.47 12.61 20.70
N PRO A 101 29.22 13.05 20.45
CA PRO A 101 28.95 14.38 19.90
C PRO A 101 29.31 15.49 20.91
N GLU A 102 29.88 16.57 20.40
CA GLU A 102 30.19 17.80 21.12
C GLU A 102 29.03 18.81 21.05
N LEU A 103 29.02 19.77 21.98
CA LEU A 103 28.00 20.83 21.97
C LEU A 103 28.11 21.64 20.67
N ASP A 104 26.96 22.01 20.12
CA ASP A 104 26.80 22.69 18.84
C ASP A 104 27.11 21.85 17.58
N ASP A 105 27.48 20.57 17.71
CA ASP A 105 27.59 19.67 16.55
C ASP A 105 26.24 19.46 15.86
N LEU A 106 26.29 19.33 14.53
CA LEU A 106 25.14 19.00 13.69
C LEU A 106 25.21 17.56 13.21
N TYR A 107 24.12 16.83 13.43
CA TYR A 107 23.95 15.45 12.98
C TYR A 107 22.61 15.28 12.28
N MET A 108 22.56 14.31 11.37
CA MET A 108 21.33 13.73 10.88
C MET A 108 20.81 12.73 11.91
N LEU A 109 19.56 12.89 12.33
CA LEU A 109 18.91 12.00 13.26
C LEU A 109 17.66 11.38 12.67
N ARG A 110 17.47 10.09 12.94
CA ARG A 110 16.25 9.37 12.60
C ARG A 110 15.30 9.38 13.78
N LEU A 111 14.08 9.86 13.57
CA LEU A 111 13.02 9.84 14.57
C LEU A 111 12.64 8.40 14.86
N THR A 112 12.74 7.97 16.12
CA THR A 112 12.31 6.63 16.53
C THR A 112 10.89 6.66 17.08
N HIS A 113 10.55 7.65 17.91
CA HIS A 113 9.20 7.80 18.48
C HIS A 113 8.77 9.28 18.54
N VAL A 114 7.52 9.55 18.20
CA VAL A 114 6.89 10.88 18.33
C VAL A 114 5.68 10.76 19.26
N ASN A 115 5.76 11.35 20.45
CA ASN A 115 4.68 11.30 21.43
C ASN A 115 3.64 12.39 21.18
N ARG A 116 2.37 12.11 21.50
CA ARG A 116 1.25 13.07 21.46
C ARG A 116 1.48 14.34 22.30
N THR A 117 2.43 14.29 23.23
CA THR A 117 2.87 15.39 24.09
C THR A 117 3.97 16.28 23.46
N GLY A 118 4.29 16.07 22.18
CA GLY A 118 5.34 16.79 21.45
C GLY A 118 6.78 16.42 21.84
N TYR A 119 6.98 15.26 22.47
CA TYR A 119 8.32 14.74 22.78
C TYR A 119 8.76 13.79 21.67
N VAL A 120 9.91 14.10 21.05
CA VAL A 120 10.47 13.33 19.95
C VAL A 120 11.75 12.62 20.40
N ARG A 121 11.78 11.29 20.28
CA ARG A 121 13.00 10.48 20.47
C ARG A 121 13.62 10.21 19.11
N ALA A 122 14.94 10.27 19.02
CA ALA A 122 15.68 9.97 17.81
C ALA A 122 16.95 9.13 18.08
N GLU A 123 17.56 8.64 17.01
CA GLU A 123 18.87 7.99 16.97
C GLU A 123 19.79 8.76 16.02
N ILE A 124 21.07 8.87 16.38
CA ILE A 124 22.09 9.55 15.58
C ILE A 124 22.51 8.60 14.45
N GLU A 125 22.51 9.08 13.21
CA GLU A 125 22.86 8.26 12.04
C GLU A 125 24.18 8.73 11.43
N GLU A 126 24.23 9.99 10.97
CA GLU A 126 25.37 10.54 10.22
C GLU A 126 25.69 11.98 10.63
N MET A 127 26.94 12.41 10.47
CA MET A 127 27.34 13.81 10.70
C MET A 127 26.79 14.70 9.58
N ALA A 128 26.33 15.90 9.91
CA ALA A 128 25.81 16.82 8.91
C ALA A 128 26.92 17.35 7.97
N PRO A 129 26.58 17.77 6.73
CA PRO A 129 27.52 18.42 5.82
C PRO A 129 28.17 19.68 6.43
N GLU A 130 29.44 19.95 6.09
CA GLU A 130 30.22 21.09 6.63
C GLU A 130 29.59 22.46 6.33
N ASP A 131 28.73 22.57 5.32
CA ASP A 131 28.03 23.78 4.89
C ASP A 131 26.65 23.98 5.55
N MET A 132 26.25 23.08 6.44
CA MET A 132 24.93 23.14 7.07
C MET A 132 24.93 24.00 8.35
N GLU A 133 24.08 25.01 8.37
CA GLU A 133 23.83 25.86 9.55
C GLU A 133 22.37 25.80 9.98
N ILE A 134 22.13 25.58 11.27
CA ILE A 134 20.80 25.67 11.88
C ILE A 134 20.75 26.89 12.82
N ASP A 135 19.96 27.90 12.44
CA ASP A 135 19.58 29.01 13.30
C ASP A 135 18.34 28.61 14.13
N PRO A 136 18.49 28.46 15.47
CA PRO A 136 17.39 28.05 16.33
C PRO A 136 16.21 28.99 16.34
N GLN A 137 16.47 30.29 16.25
CA GLN A 137 15.43 31.30 16.37
C GLN A 137 14.59 31.31 15.11
N LYS A 138 15.23 31.20 13.94
CA LYS A 138 14.54 31.03 12.67
C LYS A 138 13.77 29.71 12.60
N ALA A 139 14.37 28.59 13.00
CA ALA A 139 13.72 27.29 12.97
C ALA A 139 12.44 27.26 13.83
N ILE A 140 12.48 27.87 15.01
CA ILE A 140 11.32 27.97 15.91
C ILE A 140 10.28 28.97 15.38
N ALA A 141 10.71 30.08 14.78
CA ALA A 141 9.82 31.02 14.12
C ALA A 141 9.07 30.35 12.96
N ASP A 142 9.76 29.57 12.13
CA ASP A 142 9.15 28.82 11.03
C ASP A 142 8.11 27.82 11.57
N LEU A 143 8.42 27.08 12.65
CA LEU A 143 7.47 26.17 13.29
C LEU A 143 6.20 26.87 13.79
N VAL A 144 6.36 28.03 14.42
CA VAL A 144 5.22 28.83 14.91
C VAL A 144 4.45 29.46 13.75
N GLY A 145 5.14 29.92 12.71
CA GLY A 145 4.54 30.44 11.48
C GLY A 145 3.66 29.41 10.80
N TYR A 146 4.12 28.16 10.65
CA TYR A 146 3.28 27.08 10.12
C TYR A 146 2.00 26.85 10.92
N TYR A 147 2.08 26.90 12.25
CA TYR A 147 0.90 26.78 13.11
C TYR A 147 -0.07 27.96 12.94
N VAL A 148 0.45 29.18 12.74
CA VAL A 148 -0.37 30.38 12.49
C VAL A 148 -1.01 30.33 11.10
N ASP A 149 -0.29 29.89 10.08
CA ASP A 149 -0.77 29.78 8.70
C ASP A 149 -1.88 28.72 8.57
N GLU A 150 -1.74 27.57 9.23
CA GLU A 150 -2.80 26.54 9.30
C GLU A 150 -4.11 27.10 9.87
N ARG A 151 -4.02 28.08 10.80
CA ARG A 151 -5.18 28.74 11.41
C ARG A 151 -5.75 29.89 10.57
N LEU A 152 -4.91 30.55 9.77
CA LEU A 152 -5.37 31.59 8.84
C LEU A 152 -6.20 30.98 7.71
N ALA A 153 -5.86 29.78 7.24
CA ALA A 153 -6.64 29.05 6.23
C ALA A 153 -8.11 28.84 6.68
N ASP A 154 -8.33 28.46 7.94
CA ASP A 154 -9.67 28.30 8.53
C ASP A 154 -10.47 29.63 8.60
N HIS A 155 -9.81 30.79 8.66
CA HIS A 155 -10.46 32.10 8.78
C HIS A 155 -10.61 32.86 7.45
N THR A 156 -9.84 32.52 6.42
CA THR A 156 -10.00 33.12 5.08
C THR A 156 -11.12 32.52 4.24
N GLU A 157 -11.66 31.36 4.63
CA GLU A 157 -12.82 30.75 3.95
C GLU A 157 -14.17 31.32 4.41
N GLU A 158 -14.23 32.12 5.49
CA GLU A 158 -15.47 32.78 5.97
C GLU A 158 -15.84 34.06 5.19
N GLY A 159 -15.25 34.28 4.01
CA GLY A 159 -15.14 35.59 3.40
C GLY A 159 -15.90 35.90 2.11
N VAL A 160 -16.68 35.01 1.47
CA VAL A 160 -17.51 35.40 0.31
C VAL A 160 -18.76 34.54 0.15
N ALA A 161 -19.92 35.16 0.38
CA ALA A 161 -21.27 34.85 -0.10
C ALA A 161 -21.95 33.57 0.42
N ASP A 162 -22.41 33.66 1.67
CA ASP A 162 -23.55 32.92 2.17
C ASP A 162 -24.82 33.77 1.96
N GLU A 163 -25.54 33.58 0.85
CA GLU A 163 -26.97 33.84 0.79
C GLU A 163 -27.65 32.51 0.49
N LEU A 164 -28.35 31.99 1.51
CA LEU A 164 -29.17 30.77 1.57
C LEU A 164 -28.47 29.51 2.13
N HIS A 165 -28.23 29.47 3.45
CA HIS A 165 -28.96 28.56 4.35
C HIS A 165 -28.75 28.92 5.84
N GLU A 166 -29.85 28.98 6.59
CA GLU A 166 -29.87 29.14 8.05
C GLU A 166 -29.19 27.96 8.80
N PRO A 167 -28.73 28.20 10.05
CA PRO A 167 -27.70 27.40 10.70
C PRO A 167 -28.26 26.09 11.27
N HIS A 168 -27.81 24.96 10.73
CA HIS A 168 -27.95 23.69 11.45
C HIS A 168 -26.76 23.52 12.40
N THR A 169 -27.08 23.66 13.69
CA THR A 169 -26.24 23.26 14.81
C THR A 169 -26.02 21.75 14.74
N GLU A 170 -24.97 21.27 14.08
CA GLU A 170 -24.58 19.86 14.19
C GLU A 170 -23.65 19.68 15.38
N ALA A 171 -24.24 19.13 16.44
CA ALA A 171 -23.51 18.36 17.43
C ALA A 171 -22.64 17.30 16.72
N PRO A 172 -21.49 16.90 17.31
CA PRO A 172 -20.66 15.86 16.73
C PRO A 172 -21.48 14.55 16.66
N GLY A 173 -21.69 14.03 15.45
CA GLY A 173 -22.04 12.61 15.26
C GLY A 173 -23.35 12.26 14.56
N ARG A 174 -23.76 12.93 13.48
CA ARG A 174 -24.76 12.36 12.55
C ARG A 174 -24.26 12.40 11.10
N LEU A 175 -24.21 11.24 10.44
CA LEU A 175 -23.99 11.13 9.00
C LEU A 175 -25.24 11.63 8.27
N SER A 176 -25.07 12.52 7.29
CA SER A 176 -26.20 13.00 6.49
C SER A 176 -26.74 11.87 5.59
N PRO A 177 -28.07 11.81 5.32
CA PRO A 177 -28.64 10.81 4.43
C PRO A 177 -28.03 10.83 3.02
N ASP A 178 -27.59 11.98 2.53
CA ASP A 178 -26.95 12.11 1.21
C ASP A 178 -25.57 11.44 1.15
N TYR A 179 -24.78 11.52 2.22
CA TYR A 179 -23.52 10.78 2.31
C TYR A 179 -23.74 9.27 2.33
N VAL A 180 -24.79 8.81 3.02
CA VAL A 180 -25.13 7.38 3.05
C VAL A 180 -25.62 6.90 1.67
N ARG A 181 -26.38 7.71 0.91
CA ARG A 181 -26.74 7.38 -0.49
C ARG A 181 -25.50 7.23 -1.38
N GLN A 182 -24.51 8.11 -1.24
CA GLN A 182 -23.25 8.01 -1.98
C GLN A 182 -22.46 6.75 -1.58
N LEU A 183 -22.46 6.41 -0.28
CA LEU A 183 -21.83 5.18 0.21
C LEU A 183 -22.50 3.93 -0.36
N ILE A 184 -23.84 3.89 -0.39
CA ILE A 184 -24.60 2.79 -1.03
C ILE A 184 -24.21 2.65 -2.51
N TYR A 185 -24.06 3.77 -3.22
CA TYR A 185 -23.64 3.75 -4.63
C TYR A 185 -22.22 3.21 -4.82
N LEU A 186 -21.28 3.58 -3.94
CA LEU A 186 -19.91 3.04 -3.97
C LEU A 186 -19.88 1.54 -3.68
N ILE A 187 -20.71 1.07 -2.72
CA ILE A 187 -20.88 -0.34 -2.43
C ILE A 187 -21.46 -1.07 -3.66
N ASP A 188 -22.44 -0.49 -4.36
CA ASP A 188 -23.03 -1.07 -5.58
C ASP A 188 -22.00 -1.22 -6.70
N LEU A 189 -21.16 -0.20 -6.94
CA LEU A 189 -20.09 -0.25 -7.93
C LEU A 189 -19.07 -1.35 -7.60
N TYR A 190 -18.67 -1.45 -6.33
CA TYR A 190 -17.75 -2.49 -5.90
C TYR A 190 -18.38 -3.89 -6.07
N THR A 191 -19.66 -4.04 -5.70
CA THR A 191 -20.45 -5.28 -5.88
C THR A 191 -20.54 -5.72 -7.35
N GLU A 192 -20.42 -4.80 -8.31
CA GLU A 192 -20.40 -5.12 -9.75
C GLU A 192 -19.01 -5.49 -10.28
N SER A 193 -17.94 -5.08 -9.57
CA SER A 193 -16.56 -5.33 -9.95
C SER A 193 -15.96 -6.60 -9.33
N THR A 194 -16.55 -7.10 -8.25
CA THR A 194 -16.07 -8.28 -7.53
C THR A 194 -16.61 -9.57 -8.17
N ASP A 195 -15.75 -10.57 -8.37
CA ASP A 195 -16.13 -11.91 -8.80
C ASP A 195 -16.63 -12.79 -7.63
N ASP A 196 -16.24 -12.52 -6.38
CA ASP A 196 -16.67 -13.27 -5.19
C ASP A 196 -18.19 -13.13 -4.90
N HIS A 197 -18.91 -14.23 -5.06
CA HIS A 197 -20.36 -14.30 -4.83
C HIS A 197 -20.78 -14.08 -3.37
N VAL A 198 -20.02 -14.58 -2.40
CA VAL A 198 -20.33 -14.41 -0.96
C VAL A 198 -20.15 -12.95 -0.58
N LEU A 199 -19.07 -12.32 -1.05
CA LEU A 199 -18.84 -10.89 -0.84
C LEU A 199 -19.94 -10.06 -1.51
N ARG A 200 -20.36 -10.37 -2.74
CA ARG A 200 -21.48 -9.68 -3.41
C ARG A 200 -22.78 -9.77 -2.62
N PHE A 201 -23.07 -10.92 -2.01
CA PHE A 201 -24.23 -11.10 -1.14
C PHE A 201 -24.13 -10.19 0.10
N ASN A 202 -22.99 -10.20 0.79
CA ASN A 202 -22.75 -9.39 1.99
C ASN A 202 -22.81 -7.88 1.71
N LEU A 203 -22.26 -7.45 0.57
CA LEU A 203 -22.30 -6.04 0.15
C LEU A 203 -23.73 -5.60 -0.19
N CYS A 204 -24.52 -6.43 -0.87
CA CYS A 204 -25.95 -6.14 -1.10
C CYS A 204 -26.73 -6.00 0.22
N GLN A 205 -26.45 -6.85 1.21
CA GLN A 205 -27.07 -6.77 2.54
C GLN A 205 -26.67 -5.48 3.27
N THR A 206 -25.40 -5.09 3.17
CA THR A 206 -24.88 -3.84 3.75
C THR A 206 -25.52 -2.62 3.10
N ALA A 207 -25.62 -2.60 1.78
CA ALA A 207 -26.30 -1.55 1.02
C ALA A 207 -27.79 -1.44 1.39
N ARG A 208 -28.47 -2.58 1.56
CA ARG A 208 -29.85 -2.65 2.04
C ARG A 208 -30.00 -2.08 3.46
N LEU A 209 -29.11 -2.43 4.38
CA LEU A 209 -29.12 -1.93 5.76
C LEU A 209 -28.93 -0.41 5.80
N LEU A 210 -27.96 0.09 5.05
CA LEU A 210 -27.71 1.53 4.94
C LEU A 210 -28.91 2.28 4.34
N ALA A 211 -29.58 1.69 3.35
CA ALA A 211 -30.80 2.24 2.76
C ALA A 211 -31.96 2.30 3.76
N ASP A 212 -32.08 1.28 4.62
CA ASP A 212 -33.08 1.22 5.69
C ASP A 212 -32.79 2.30 6.76
N MET A 213 -31.52 2.52 7.10
CA MET A 213 -31.09 3.56 8.06
C MET A 213 -31.40 4.99 7.61
N ILE A 214 -31.52 5.24 6.30
CA ILE A 214 -31.95 6.53 5.72
C ILE A 214 -33.43 6.55 5.30
N GLU A 215 -34.18 5.50 5.64
CA GLU A 215 -35.62 5.36 5.35
C GLU A 215 -35.97 5.41 3.84
N GLU A 216 -35.05 4.98 2.97
CA GLU A 216 -35.21 4.98 1.50
C GLU A 216 -35.84 3.68 0.98
N ALA A 217 -37.16 3.59 1.07
CA ALA A 217 -37.92 2.38 0.71
C ALA A 217 -37.71 1.89 -0.73
N ASN A 218 -37.39 2.79 -1.68
CA ASN A 218 -37.11 2.40 -3.06
C ASN A 218 -35.78 1.66 -3.20
N ILE A 219 -34.75 2.09 -2.49
CA ILE A 219 -33.41 1.49 -2.52
C ILE A 219 -33.44 0.14 -1.78
N VAL A 220 -34.13 0.07 -0.64
CA VAL A 220 -34.38 -1.19 0.08
C VAL A 220 -35.08 -2.21 -0.83
N ALA A 221 -36.17 -1.82 -1.49
CA ALA A 221 -36.92 -2.71 -2.38
C ALA A 221 -36.10 -3.20 -3.59
N TYR A 222 -35.13 -2.40 -4.07
CA TYR A 222 -34.21 -2.83 -5.11
C TYR A 222 -33.24 -3.91 -4.61
N TYR A 223 -32.57 -3.67 -3.48
CA TYR A 223 -31.63 -4.63 -2.91
C TYR A 223 -32.31 -5.90 -2.41
N ASP A 224 -33.56 -5.85 -1.93
CA ASP A 224 -34.35 -7.05 -1.61
C ASP A 224 -34.43 -8.00 -2.82
N ARG A 225 -34.69 -7.47 -4.01
CA ARG A 225 -34.76 -8.27 -5.25
C ARG A 225 -33.38 -8.77 -5.69
N ARG A 226 -32.32 -7.97 -5.49
CA ARG A 226 -30.93 -8.36 -5.82
C ARG A 226 -30.39 -9.44 -4.88
N ILE A 227 -30.73 -9.39 -3.59
CA ILE A 227 -30.42 -10.42 -2.60
C ILE A 227 -31.14 -11.72 -2.92
N LEU A 228 -32.44 -11.66 -3.24
CA LEU A 228 -33.19 -12.84 -3.67
C LEU A 228 -32.58 -13.47 -4.93
N TYR A 229 -32.17 -12.66 -5.90
CA TYR A 229 -31.44 -13.14 -7.08
C TYR A 229 -30.16 -13.92 -6.73
N LEU A 230 -29.30 -13.36 -5.87
CA LEU A 230 -28.07 -14.04 -5.42
C LEU A 230 -28.37 -15.31 -4.63
N THR A 231 -29.47 -15.32 -3.86
CA THR A 231 -29.95 -16.51 -3.14
C THR A 231 -30.36 -17.61 -4.13
N GLU A 232 -31.06 -17.27 -5.20
CA GLU A 232 -31.46 -18.20 -6.25
C GLU A 232 -30.26 -18.74 -7.06
N LEU A 233 -29.22 -17.93 -7.27
CA LEU A 233 -27.97 -18.44 -7.83
C LEU A 233 -27.36 -19.48 -6.89
N HIS A 234 -27.25 -19.19 -5.58
CA HIS A 234 -26.73 -20.14 -4.60
C HIS A 234 -27.56 -21.44 -4.54
N HIS A 235 -28.89 -21.36 -4.67
CA HIS A 235 -29.75 -22.54 -4.80
C HIS A 235 -29.39 -23.39 -6.02
N PHE A 236 -29.18 -22.77 -7.18
CA PHE A 236 -28.75 -23.48 -8.40
C PHE A 236 -27.44 -24.26 -8.19
N ILE A 237 -26.46 -23.63 -7.52
CA ILE A 237 -25.14 -24.22 -7.26
C ILE A 237 -25.25 -25.45 -6.37
N ASN A 238 -26.09 -25.37 -5.34
CA ASN A 238 -26.42 -26.48 -4.45
C ASN A 238 -27.40 -27.49 -5.06
N ARG A 239 -27.57 -27.48 -6.39
CA ARG A 239 -28.40 -28.39 -7.18
C ARG A 239 -29.88 -28.35 -6.80
N GLN A 240 -30.36 -27.19 -6.34
CA GLN A 240 -31.76 -26.93 -6.07
C GLN A 240 -32.40 -26.20 -7.27
N ALA A 241 -33.72 -26.29 -7.37
CA ALA A 241 -34.47 -25.62 -8.43
C ALA A 241 -34.46 -24.10 -8.21
N VAL A 242 -34.34 -23.36 -9.31
CA VAL A 242 -34.28 -21.89 -9.32
C VAL A 242 -35.67 -21.31 -9.50
N THR A 243 -36.03 -20.35 -8.67
CA THR A 243 -37.32 -19.66 -8.70
C THR A 243 -37.19 -18.36 -9.49
N VAL A 244 -37.58 -18.39 -10.76
CA VAL A 244 -37.50 -17.21 -11.63
C VAL A 244 -38.35 -16.05 -11.10
N SER A 245 -39.50 -16.33 -10.47
CA SER A 245 -40.49 -15.35 -10.00
C SER A 245 -39.98 -14.37 -8.93
N VAL A 246 -38.81 -14.58 -8.34
CA VAL A 246 -38.21 -13.65 -7.36
C VAL A 246 -37.96 -12.25 -7.95
N ILE A 247 -37.75 -12.14 -9.27
CA ILE A 247 -37.71 -10.85 -9.98
C ILE A 247 -38.92 -10.76 -10.91
N ASP A 248 -40.10 -10.40 -10.43
CA ASP A 248 -41.32 -10.31 -11.26
C ASP A 248 -41.29 -9.18 -12.33
N ALA A 249 -42.29 -9.15 -13.22
CA ALA A 249 -42.37 -8.13 -14.27
C ALA A 249 -42.58 -6.71 -13.70
N GLU A 250 -43.25 -6.60 -12.55
CA GLU A 250 -43.45 -5.35 -11.82
C GLU A 250 -42.11 -4.82 -11.27
N ALA A 251 -41.27 -5.69 -10.73
CA ALA A 251 -39.93 -5.38 -10.27
C ALA A 251 -39.02 -4.90 -11.40
N ILE A 252 -39.12 -5.46 -12.61
CA ILE A 252 -38.36 -5.01 -13.78
C ILE A 252 -38.87 -3.65 -14.27
N GLN A 253 -40.18 -3.44 -14.28
CA GLN A 253 -40.75 -2.14 -14.66
C GLN A 253 -40.31 -1.04 -13.69
N ARG A 254 -40.25 -1.36 -12.39
CA ARG A 254 -39.77 -0.44 -11.35
C ARG A 254 -38.24 -0.27 -11.37
N PHE A 255 -37.51 -1.34 -11.67
CA PHE A 255 -36.04 -1.38 -11.66
C PHE A 255 -35.50 -2.09 -12.92
N PRO A 256 -35.34 -1.37 -14.05
CA PRO A 256 -34.92 -1.96 -15.32
C PRO A 256 -33.58 -2.71 -15.27
N ARG A 257 -32.69 -2.33 -14.33
CA ARG A 257 -31.39 -3.02 -14.11
C ARG A 257 -31.55 -4.50 -13.76
N LEU A 258 -32.69 -4.92 -13.18
CA LEU A 258 -32.95 -6.32 -12.82
C LEU A 258 -33.33 -7.21 -14.02
N ALA A 259 -33.58 -6.63 -15.20
CA ALA A 259 -33.95 -7.38 -16.39
C ALA A 259 -32.91 -8.46 -16.75
N HIS A 260 -31.63 -8.15 -16.57
CA HIS A 260 -30.56 -9.10 -16.85
C HIS A 260 -30.52 -10.27 -15.88
N ALA A 261 -30.63 -9.97 -14.58
CA ALA A 261 -30.69 -10.99 -13.54
C ALA A 261 -31.87 -11.95 -13.77
N ARG A 262 -33.04 -11.41 -14.19
CA ARG A 262 -34.18 -12.21 -14.63
C ARG A 262 -33.84 -13.12 -15.80
N THR A 263 -33.18 -12.62 -16.83
CA THR A 263 -32.76 -13.42 -17.99
C THR A 263 -31.85 -14.58 -17.57
N VAL A 264 -30.89 -14.33 -16.68
CA VAL A 264 -30.00 -15.37 -16.13
C VAL A 264 -30.82 -16.44 -15.40
N LEU A 265 -31.71 -16.07 -14.47
CA LEU A 265 -32.56 -17.03 -13.77
C LEU A 265 -33.44 -17.84 -14.74
N SER A 266 -34.01 -17.20 -15.76
CA SER A 266 -34.83 -17.87 -16.77
C SER A 266 -34.05 -18.93 -17.54
N LEU A 267 -32.77 -18.68 -17.86
CA LEU A 267 -31.91 -19.66 -18.52
C LEU A 267 -31.56 -20.83 -17.58
N LEU A 268 -31.26 -20.54 -16.32
CA LEU A 268 -30.93 -21.57 -15.31
C LEU A 268 -32.12 -22.46 -14.93
N ALA A 269 -33.34 -21.93 -15.03
CA ALA A 269 -34.58 -22.65 -14.72
C ALA A 269 -35.12 -23.50 -15.88
N LEU A 270 -34.46 -23.50 -17.05
CA LEU A 270 -34.88 -24.33 -18.18
C LEU A 270 -34.80 -25.82 -17.82
N ASP A 271 -35.93 -26.50 -17.94
CA ASP A 271 -36.01 -27.94 -17.72
C ASP A 271 -35.47 -28.70 -18.94
N LYS A 272 -34.84 -29.85 -18.68
CA LYS A 272 -34.28 -30.73 -19.71
C LYS A 272 -35.38 -31.32 -20.61
N ASP A 273 -36.59 -31.45 -20.07
CA ASP A 273 -37.75 -32.02 -20.74
C ASP A 273 -38.63 -30.98 -21.46
N ASP A 274 -38.28 -29.69 -21.39
CA ASP A 274 -39.01 -28.62 -22.08
C ASP A 274 -38.67 -28.61 -23.59
N PRO A 275 -39.66 -28.82 -24.50
CA PRO A 275 -39.45 -28.80 -25.94
C PRO A 275 -38.88 -27.47 -26.47
N THR A 276 -39.07 -26.37 -25.73
CA THR A 276 -38.66 -25.02 -26.12
C THR A 276 -37.29 -24.62 -25.57
N ALA A 277 -36.66 -25.44 -24.72
CA ALA A 277 -35.37 -25.13 -24.09
C ALA A 277 -34.25 -24.95 -25.11
N ILE A 278 -34.18 -25.80 -26.14
CA ILE A 278 -33.13 -25.72 -27.18
C ILE A 278 -33.22 -24.41 -27.96
N ASP A 279 -34.44 -24.02 -28.36
CA ASP A 279 -34.63 -22.79 -29.13
C ASP A 279 -34.38 -21.55 -28.28
N THR A 280 -34.76 -21.58 -27.00
CA THR A 280 -34.47 -20.52 -26.03
C THR A 280 -32.97 -20.35 -25.79
N LEU A 281 -32.23 -21.44 -25.62
CA LEU A 281 -30.76 -21.41 -25.47
C LEU A 281 -30.07 -20.91 -26.74
N ARG A 282 -30.54 -21.31 -27.93
CA ARG A 282 -30.03 -20.79 -29.22
C ARG A 282 -30.24 -19.30 -29.39
N GLN A 283 -31.39 -18.78 -28.95
CA GLN A 283 -31.63 -17.33 -28.93
C GLN A 283 -30.72 -16.64 -27.90
N GLY A 284 -30.51 -17.24 -26.73
CA GLY A 284 -29.58 -16.74 -25.71
C GLY A 284 -28.14 -16.61 -26.22
N MET A 285 -27.67 -17.56 -27.03
CA MET A 285 -26.35 -17.52 -27.67
C MET A 285 -26.16 -16.33 -28.64
N GLN A 286 -27.25 -15.74 -29.13
CA GLN A 286 -27.22 -14.57 -30.01
C GLN A 286 -27.31 -13.24 -29.23
N SER A 287 -27.28 -13.29 -27.89
CA SER A 287 -27.30 -12.09 -27.07
C SER A 287 -26.03 -11.26 -27.28
N GLU A 288 -26.19 -9.93 -27.31
CA GLU A 288 -25.06 -8.98 -27.32
C GLU A 288 -24.23 -9.02 -26.03
N ARG A 289 -24.79 -9.59 -24.95
CA ARG A 289 -24.11 -9.73 -23.67
C ARG A 289 -23.35 -11.04 -23.58
N LYS A 290 -22.03 -10.94 -23.45
CA LYS A 290 -21.10 -12.08 -23.37
C LYS A 290 -21.53 -13.13 -22.33
N LEU A 291 -21.82 -12.73 -21.09
CA LEU A 291 -22.22 -13.66 -20.02
C LEU A 291 -23.49 -14.47 -20.38
N THR A 292 -24.50 -13.82 -20.99
CA THR A 292 -25.73 -14.50 -21.42
C THR A 292 -25.47 -15.47 -22.57
N ALA A 293 -24.64 -15.06 -23.54
CA ALA A 293 -24.29 -15.89 -24.68
C ALA A 293 -23.48 -17.13 -24.28
N ASP A 294 -22.48 -16.94 -23.40
CA ASP A 294 -21.63 -18.01 -22.88
C ASP A 294 -22.42 -18.96 -21.97
N LEU A 295 -23.26 -18.44 -21.06
CA LEU A 295 -24.12 -19.26 -20.22
C LEU A 295 -25.10 -20.10 -21.06
N ALA A 296 -25.75 -19.50 -22.06
CA ALA A 296 -26.67 -20.21 -22.94
C ALA A 296 -25.95 -21.31 -23.74
N ARG A 297 -24.71 -21.05 -24.18
CA ARG A 297 -23.87 -22.04 -24.86
C ARG A 297 -23.54 -23.23 -23.95
N LEU A 298 -23.10 -22.97 -22.72
CA LEU A 298 -22.72 -24.03 -21.77
C LEU A 298 -23.93 -24.85 -21.32
N LEU A 299 -25.08 -24.20 -21.06
CA LEU A 299 -26.33 -24.89 -20.73
C LEU A 299 -26.83 -25.74 -21.91
N LEU A 300 -26.63 -25.31 -23.16
CA LEU A 300 -26.93 -26.12 -24.34
C LEU A 300 -26.01 -27.35 -24.44
N ILE A 301 -24.71 -27.20 -24.16
CA ILE A 301 -23.77 -28.33 -24.11
C ILE A 301 -24.22 -29.32 -23.03
N ARG A 302 -24.55 -28.84 -21.83
CA ARG A 302 -25.07 -29.64 -20.71
C ARG A 302 -26.35 -30.41 -21.09
N LEU A 303 -27.28 -29.75 -21.78
CA LEU A 303 -28.52 -30.35 -22.26
C LEU A 303 -28.26 -31.47 -23.29
N LEU A 304 -27.41 -31.20 -24.29
CA LEU A 304 -27.11 -32.13 -25.38
C LEU A 304 -26.22 -33.31 -24.94
N ALA A 305 -25.27 -33.07 -24.04
CA ALA A 305 -24.42 -34.11 -23.47
C ALA A 305 -25.26 -35.14 -22.70
N GLY A 306 -26.26 -34.65 -21.94
CA GLY A 306 -27.21 -35.48 -21.21
C GLY A 306 -26.51 -36.53 -20.34
N GLN A 307 -27.05 -37.75 -20.29
CA GLN A 307 -26.36 -38.90 -19.70
C GLN A 307 -25.43 -39.63 -20.69
N THR A 308 -25.43 -39.22 -21.96
CA THR A 308 -24.69 -39.89 -23.03
C THR A 308 -23.20 -39.59 -22.97
N TYR A 309 -22.83 -38.39 -22.51
CA TYR A 309 -21.45 -37.92 -22.37
C TYR A 309 -21.23 -37.30 -20.99
N PRO A 310 -21.05 -38.12 -19.93
CA PRO A 310 -20.97 -37.64 -18.55
C PRO A 310 -19.76 -36.74 -18.29
N ASP A 311 -18.62 -36.99 -18.96
CA ASP A 311 -17.42 -36.17 -18.82
C ASP A 311 -17.65 -34.75 -19.34
N LEU A 312 -18.24 -34.63 -20.54
CA LEU A 312 -18.58 -33.35 -21.15
C LEU A 312 -19.68 -32.61 -20.36
N TYR A 313 -20.62 -33.34 -19.76
CA TYR A 313 -21.61 -32.77 -18.85
C TYR A 313 -20.92 -32.18 -17.61
N ALA A 314 -20.00 -32.91 -16.98
CA ALA A 314 -19.30 -32.46 -15.79
C ALA A 314 -18.42 -31.23 -16.07
N GLU A 315 -17.70 -31.22 -17.19
CA GLU A 315 -16.90 -30.06 -17.64
C GLU A 315 -17.78 -28.83 -17.89
N ALA A 316 -18.88 -28.98 -18.63
CA ALA A 316 -19.80 -27.88 -18.88
C ALA A 316 -20.50 -27.38 -17.60
N ASP A 317 -20.83 -28.29 -16.67
CA ASP A 317 -21.45 -27.97 -15.38
C ASP A 317 -20.48 -27.22 -14.45
N ALA A 318 -19.20 -27.60 -14.44
CA ALA A 318 -18.14 -26.89 -13.74
C ALA A 318 -17.89 -25.49 -14.33
N GLU A 319 -17.84 -25.38 -15.66
CA GLU A 319 -17.66 -24.10 -16.34
C GLU A 319 -18.86 -23.15 -16.12
N VAL A 320 -20.10 -23.67 -16.03
CA VAL A 320 -21.27 -22.86 -15.65
C VAL A 320 -21.14 -22.31 -14.23
N ARG A 321 -20.63 -23.09 -13.27
CA ARG A 321 -20.39 -22.62 -11.89
C ARG A 321 -19.30 -21.55 -11.85
N SER A 322 -18.19 -21.79 -12.55
CA SER A 322 -17.10 -20.82 -12.72
C SER A 322 -17.58 -19.51 -13.35
N LEU A 323 -18.39 -19.58 -14.42
CA LEU A 323 -18.91 -18.41 -15.12
C LEU A 323 -19.92 -17.58 -14.30
N LEU A 324 -20.63 -18.21 -13.38
CA LEU A 324 -21.49 -17.51 -12.42
C LEU A 324 -20.69 -16.92 -11.24
N ALA A 325 -19.36 -16.99 -11.31
CA ALA A 325 -18.41 -16.50 -10.32
C ALA A 325 -18.68 -17.08 -8.93
N VAL A 326 -19.03 -18.37 -8.90
CA VAL A 326 -19.20 -19.09 -7.65
C VAL A 326 -18.19 -20.22 -7.63
N GLU A 327 -17.04 -19.91 -7.03
CA GLU A 327 -16.15 -20.93 -6.52
C GLU A 327 -16.95 -21.78 -5.52
N GLU A 328 -16.87 -23.10 -5.67
CA GLU A 328 -17.37 -24.01 -4.64
C GLU A 328 -16.58 -23.70 -3.37
N GLU A 329 -17.22 -23.09 -2.36
CA GLU A 329 -16.81 -23.32 -0.99
C GLU A 329 -16.97 -24.83 -0.75
N GLU A 330 -15.87 -25.57 -0.81
CA GLU A 330 -15.79 -26.86 -0.17
C GLU A 330 -16.06 -26.64 1.33
N ASP A 331 -17.23 -27.10 1.80
CA ASP A 331 -17.70 -27.22 3.19
C ASP A 331 -17.06 -26.25 4.23
N PRO A 332 -17.79 -25.22 4.73
CA PRO A 332 -17.29 -24.24 5.70
C PRO A 332 -17.10 -24.79 7.14
N ASP A 333 -17.12 -26.11 7.34
CA ASP A 333 -16.70 -26.79 8.58
C ASP A 333 -15.28 -27.38 8.49
N GLY A 334 -14.57 -27.13 7.40
CA GLY A 334 -13.21 -27.62 7.15
C GLY A 334 -12.28 -26.53 6.63
N GLU A 335 -12.05 -25.45 7.38
CA GLU A 335 -10.95 -24.51 7.11
C GLU A 335 -9.61 -25.25 7.18
N ALA A 336 -9.23 -25.88 6.07
CA ALA A 336 -7.83 -26.11 5.71
C ALA A 336 -7.19 -24.77 5.38
N GLU A 337 -6.91 -23.92 6.38
CA GLU A 337 -5.86 -22.90 6.31
C GLU A 337 -4.72 -23.47 5.44
N GLU A 338 -4.57 -22.99 4.21
CA GLU A 338 -3.45 -23.37 3.33
C GLU A 338 -2.20 -22.65 3.85
N ILE A 339 -1.76 -23.04 5.04
CA ILE A 339 -0.53 -22.55 5.64
C ILE A 339 0.61 -23.34 5.04
N ASP A 340 1.21 -22.75 4.02
CA ASP A 340 2.52 -23.15 3.51
C ASP A 340 3.61 -22.61 4.46
N PHE A 341 4.23 -23.52 5.22
CA PHE A 341 5.41 -23.21 6.04
C PHE A 341 6.64 -22.86 5.20
N GLY A 342 6.53 -22.76 3.87
CA GLY A 342 7.59 -22.48 2.93
C GLY A 342 8.46 -23.71 2.68
N ARG A 343 9.70 -23.51 2.22
CA ARG A 343 10.66 -24.59 1.97
C ARG A 343 11.65 -24.75 3.12
N GLU A 344 12.24 -25.94 3.24
CA GLU A 344 13.36 -26.16 4.16
C GLU A 344 14.55 -25.26 3.83
N THR A 345 15.11 -24.61 4.84
CA THR A 345 16.25 -23.67 4.72
C THR A 345 17.33 -24.01 5.75
N ASN A 346 18.42 -23.23 5.79
CA ASN A 346 19.45 -23.33 6.83
C ASN A 346 18.92 -23.16 8.27
N THR A 347 17.75 -22.53 8.44
CA THR A 347 17.13 -22.25 9.74
C THR A 347 15.76 -22.91 9.92
N ARG A 348 15.26 -23.68 8.93
CA ARG A 348 13.95 -24.34 8.94
C ARG A 348 14.04 -25.78 8.44
N GLU A 349 13.51 -26.74 9.21
CA GLU A 349 13.48 -28.18 8.88
C GLU A 349 12.06 -28.73 9.09
N PHE A 350 11.62 -29.63 8.21
CA PHE A 350 10.32 -30.29 8.31
C PHE A 350 10.45 -31.78 8.59
N LYS A 351 9.57 -32.26 9.45
CA LYS A 351 9.38 -33.69 9.70
C LYS A 351 7.90 -33.99 9.82
N SER A 352 7.46 -35.06 9.18
CA SER A 352 6.05 -35.43 9.19
C SER A 352 5.62 -36.18 10.46
N THR A 353 6.55 -36.76 11.21
CA THR A 353 6.27 -37.65 12.36
C THR A 353 7.54 -37.96 13.17
N ILE A 354 7.38 -38.30 14.45
CA ILE A 354 8.44 -38.88 15.30
C ILE A 354 8.30 -40.39 15.52
N VAL A 355 7.29 -41.02 14.92
CA VAL A 355 6.92 -42.42 15.15
C VAL A 355 7.09 -43.28 13.90
N PHE A 356 6.71 -42.78 12.72
CA PHE A 356 6.62 -43.59 11.51
C PHE A 356 7.74 -43.27 10.50
N PRO A 357 8.75 -44.13 10.31
CA PRO A 357 9.80 -43.85 9.34
C PRO A 357 9.31 -43.94 7.89
N PRO A 358 9.87 -43.11 6.99
CA PRO A 358 9.57 -43.20 5.57
C PRO A 358 9.93 -44.59 5.02
N ASN A 359 9.11 -45.11 4.11
CA ASN A 359 9.26 -46.42 3.45
C ASN A 359 9.09 -47.66 4.35
N SER A 360 8.39 -47.53 5.49
CA SER A 360 8.20 -48.64 6.45
C SER A 360 6.83 -49.32 6.40
N ASN A 361 6.03 -49.09 5.34
CA ASN A 361 4.64 -49.59 5.21
C ASN A 361 3.75 -49.34 6.46
N GLY A 362 3.99 -48.26 7.20
CA GLY A 362 3.25 -47.91 8.41
C GLY A 362 3.71 -48.60 9.70
N MET A 363 4.81 -49.36 9.69
CA MET A 363 5.42 -49.87 10.93
C MET A 363 6.07 -48.74 11.73
N ALA A 364 5.68 -48.61 12.99
CA ALA A 364 6.22 -47.60 13.91
C ALA A 364 7.61 -48.00 14.42
N ASP A 365 8.54 -47.04 14.42
CA ASP A 365 9.89 -47.16 14.95
C ASP A 365 10.32 -45.79 15.49
N ILE A 366 9.99 -45.58 16.77
CA ILE A 366 10.18 -44.31 17.48
C ILE A 366 11.68 -44.01 17.63
N ASP A 367 12.50 -45.00 17.99
CA ASP A 367 13.92 -44.76 18.27
C ASP A 367 14.66 -44.26 17.01
N ARG A 368 14.36 -44.85 15.86
CA ARG A 368 14.95 -44.42 14.58
C ARG A 368 14.47 -43.03 14.15
N GLN A 369 13.21 -42.69 14.35
CA GLN A 369 12.71 -41.36 14.02
C GLN A 369 13.23 -40.30 14.99
N MET A 370 13.23 -40.59 16.29
CA MET A 370 13.79 -39.72 17.32
C MET A 370 15.27 -39.45 17.09
N GLU A 371 16.05 -40.42 16.61
CA GLU A 371 17.44 -40.18 16.22
C GLU A 371 17.56 -39.11 15.11
N ARG A 372 16.67 -39.12 14.11
CA ARG A 372 16.64 -38.09 13.06
C ARG A 372 16.23 -36.72 13.59
N ILE A 373 15.30 -36.66 14.54
CA ILE A 373 14.92 -35.42 15.25
C ILE A 373 16.13 -34.86 15.99
N LEU A 374 16.85 -35.70 16.73
CA LEU A 374 18.05 -35.29 17.48
C LEU A 374 19.20 -34.87 16.56
N TRP A 375 19.36 -35.49 15.39
CA TRP A 375 20.32 -35.02 14.38
C TRP A 375 20.00 -33.60 13.90
N ALA A 376 18.74 -33.31 13.59
CA ALA A 376 18.32 -31.97 13.19
C ALA A 376 18.56 -30.94 14.30
N ILE A 377 18.21 -31.27 15.55
CA ILE A 377 18.46 -30.41 16.72
C ILE A 377 19.97 -30.17 16.91
N CYS A 378 20.79 -31.23 16.86
CA CYS A 378 22.25 -31.13 16.95
C CYS A 378 22.83 -30.28 15.80
N GLY A 379 22.30 -30.46 14.58
CA GLY A 379 22.62 -29.68 13.40
C GLY A 379 22.39 -28.18 13.59
N PHE A 380 21.24 -27.79 14.14
CA PHE A 380 20.91 -26.39 14.44
C PHE A 380 21.79 -25.81 15.55
N LEU A 381 22.02 -26.58 16.64
CA LEU A 381 22.89 -26.16 17.75
C LEU A 381 24.31 -25.88 17.28
N ASN A 382 24.82 -26.65 16.31
CA ASN A 382 26.15 -26.49 15.70
C ASN A 382 26.21 -25.52 14.52
N ALA A 383 25.07 -24.97 14.10
CA ALA A 383 24.94 -23.96 13.06
C ALA A 383 24.48 -22.61 13.65
N GLU A 384 23.60 -21.90 12.94
CA GLU A 384 23.07 -20.58 13.30
C GLU A 384 21.80 -20.64 14.18
N GLY A 385 21.36 -21.84 14.58
CA GLY A 385 20.04 -22.07 15.19
C GLY A 385 18.94 -22.22 14.13
N GLY A 386 17.70 -22.44 14.57
CA GLY A 386 16.56 -22.63 13.67
C GLY A 386 15.32 -23.21 14.34
N VAL A 387 14.31 -23.53 13.53
CA VAL A 387 13.04 -24.13 13.96
C VAL A 387 12.81 -25.43 13.22
N LEU A 388 12.55 -26.50 13.98
CA LEU A 388 12.11 -27.79 13.46
C LEU A 388 10.59 -27.90 13.61
N PHE A 389 9.87 -28.03 12.50
CA PHE A 389 8.42 -28.27 12.52
C PHE A 389 8.14 -29.77 12.35
N ILE A 390 7.32 -30.30 13.25
CA ILE A 390 6.90 -31.70 13.30
C ILE A 390 5.39 -31.76 13.03
N GLY A 391 4.98 -32.67 12.15
CA GLY A 391 3.63 -32.72 11.61
C GLY A 391 3.49 -31.91 10.32
N VAL A 392 4.59 -31.64 9.61
CA VAL A 392 4.63 -30.94 8.32
C VAL A 392 5.28 -31.85 7.27
N ASN A 393 4.78 -31.87 6.04
CA ASN A 393 5.38 -32.65 4.96
C ASN A 393 6.60 -31.93 4.34
N ASP A 394 7.35 -32.61 3.48
CA ASP A 394 8.60 -32.08 2.91
C ASP A 394 8.39 -30.86 1.99
N ILE A 395 7.13 -30.56 1.62
CA ILE A 395 6.74 -29.43 0.76
C ILE A 395 6.10 -28.28 1.55
N GLY A 396 6.04 -28.35 2.89
CA GLY A 396 5.61 -27.23 3.74
C GLY A 396 4.17 -27.27 4.23
N TYR A 397 3.38 -28.31 3.97
CA TYR A 397 1.98 -28.38 4.40
C TYR A 397 1.77 -29.18 5.69
N PRO A 398 0.84 -28.74 6.57
CA PRO A 398 0.50 -29.43 7.81
C PRO A 398 -0.17 -30.79 7.55
N LYS A 399 0.49 -31.85 8.00
CA LYS A 399 -0.01 -33.23 8.05
C LYS A 399 -0.60 -33.58 9.42
N GLY A 400 -0.14 -32.91 10.47
CA GLY A 400 -0.58 -33.12 11.85
C GLY A 400 0.18 -34.24 12.59
N ILE A 401 0.29 -34.12 13.91
CA ILE A 401 0.91 -35.11 14.80
C ILE A 401 -0.11 -36.09 15.42
N GLU A 402 -1.38 -36.03 15.02
CA GLU A 402 -2.46 -36.90 15.52
C GLU A 402 -2.15 -38.40 15.42
N PRO A 403 -1.53 -38.90 14.32
CA PRO A 403 -1.13 -40.31 14.25
C PRO A 403 -0.11 -40.68 15.33
N ASP A 404 0.81 -39.77 15.66
CA ASP A 404 1.81 -39.97 16.70
C ASP A 404 1.19 -39.94 18.09
N LEU A 405 0.29 -38.97 18.35
CA LEU A 405 -0.44 -38.85 19.61
C LEU A 405 -1.28 -40.11 19.89
N SER A 406 -1.93 -40.62 18.84
CA SER A 406 -2.73 -41.85 18.90
C SER A 406 -1.86 -43.08 19.20
N TYR A 407 -0.72 -43.23 18.52
CA TYR A 407 0.19 -44.35 18.73
C TYR A 407 0.87 -44.33 20.11
N LEU A 408 1.30 -43.15 20.56
CA LEU A 408 1.98 -42.95 21.84
C LEU A 408 1.02 -42.96 23.04
N HIS A 409 -0.30 -43.00 22.78
CA HIS A 409 -1.35 -42.78 23.76
C HIS A 409 -1.01 -41.57 24.65
N ALA A 410 -0.77 -40.44 23.99
CA ALA A 410 -0.23 -39.23 24.60
C ALA A 410 -1.06 -38.00 24.21
N ASN A 411 -1.17 -37.07 25.15
CA ASN A 411 -1.57 -35.70 24.85
C ASN A 411 -0.32 -34.87 24.48
N VAL A 412 -0.53 -33.62 24.07
CA VAL A 412 0.52 -32.67 23.68
C VAL A 412 1.63 -32.53 24.75
N ASP A 413 1.26 -32.46 26.02
CA ASP A 413 2.23 -32.35 27.13
C ASP A 413 3.13 -33.59 27.24
N LYS A 414 2.53 -34.79 27.14
CA LYS A 414 3.27 -36.06 27.19
C LYS A 414 4.11 -36.24 25.93
N TYR A 415 3.66 -35.77 24.78
CA TYR A 415 4.43 -35.75 23.53
C TYR A 415 5.69 -34.88 23.68
N GLN A 416 5.55 -33.66 24.19
CA GLN A 416 6.68 -32.80 24.52
C GLN A 416 7.64 -33.47 25.52
N LEU A 417 7.11 -34.10 26.57
CA LEU A 417 7.92 -34.76 27.59
C LEU A 417 8.76 -35.90 27.02
N ILE A 418 8.21 -36.68 26.08
CA ILE A 418 8.93 -37.74 25.39
C ILE A 418 10.14 -37.15 24.65
N ILE A 419 9.93 -36.14 23.81
CA ILE A 419 11.03 -35.50 23.05
C ILE A 419 12.08 -34.91 24.01
N ARG A 420 11.65 -34.22 25.07
CA ARG A 420 12.56 -33.66 26.08
C ARG A 420 13.38 -34.73 26.79
N ASN A 421 12.82 -35.91 27.08
CA ASN A 421 13.57 -37.01 27.70
C ASN A 421 14.69 -37.52 26.78
N TYR A 422 14.42 -37.62 25.47
CA TYR A 422 15.44 -37.97 24.47
C TYR A 422 16.53 -36.90 24.37
N ILE A 423 16.16 -35.61 24.35
CA ILE A 423 17.13 -34.49 24.36
C ILE A 423 18.00 -34.54 25.62
N VAL A 424 17.40 -34.72 26.80
CA VAL A 424 18.14 -34.80 28.07
C VAL A 424 19.09 -36.00 28.09
N LYS A 425 18.66 -37.15 27.56
CA LYS A 425 19.45 -38.38 27.52
C LYS A 425 20.67 -38.27 26.60
N GLU A 426 20.53 -37.66 25.43
CA GLU A 426 21.56 -37.69 24.37
C GLU A 426 22.33 -36.37 24.21
N LEU A 427 21.72 -35.21 24.52
CA LEU A 427 22.32 -33.88 24.36
C LEU A 427 22.54 -33.15 25.71
N GLY A 428 21.80 -33.49 26.76
CA GLY A 428 21.99 -32.99 28.11
C GLY A 428 20.96 -31.95 28.59
N LYS A 429 21.00 -31.66 29.90
CA LYS A 429 19.98 -30.85 30.58
C LYS A 429 20.06 -29.35 30.27
N ASP A 430 21.27 -28.84 30.02
CA ASP A 430 21.49 -27.43 29.71
C ASP A 430 20.82 -27.04 28.39
N ILE A 431 21.11 -27.79 27.32
CA ILE A 431 20.51 -27.64 25.99
C ILE A 431 18.98 -27.74 26.05
N ASN A 432 18.44 -28.71 26.80
CA ASN A 432 17.00 -28.84 26.99
C ASN A 432 16.35 -27.59 27.62
N GLY A 433 17.07 -26.86 28.48
CA GLY A 433 16.58 -25.62 29.10
C GLY A 433 16.49 -24.42 28.14
N LEU A 434 17.24 -24.47 27.04
CA LEU A 434 17.31 -23.41 26.03
C LEU A 434 16.27 -23.58 24.91
N ILE A 435 15.85 -24.82 24.65
CA ILE A 435 14.90 -25.19 23.60
C ILE A 435 13.45 -24.84 24.01
N ARG A 436 12.74 -24.19 23.09
CA ARG A 436 11.32 -23.85 23.21
C ARG A 436 10.48 -24.79 22.35
N PHE A 437 9.36 -25.23 22.90
CA PHE A 437 8.32 -25.96 22.18
C PHE A 437 7.10 -25.07 22.10
N ASP A 438 6.52 -24.97 20.93
CA ASP A 438 5.21 -24.39 20.72
C ASP A 438 4.36 -25.41 19.96
N PHE A 439 3.06 -25.42 20.20
CA PHE A 439 2.09 -26.27 19.50
C PHE A 439 0.99 -25.39 18.96
N HIS A 440 0.57 -25.66 17.73
CA HIS A 440 -0.51 -24.93 17.09
C HIS A 440 -1.36 -25.89 16.26
N VAL A 441 -2.67 -25.66 16.24
CA VAL A 441 -3.61 -26.49 15.49
C VAL A 441 -3.98 -25.72 14.23
N PHE A 442 -3.54 -26.22 13.08
CA PHE A 442 -3.89 -25.70 11.77
C PHE A 442 -4.93 -26.65 11.19
N SER A 443 -6.17 -26.18 11.02
CA SER A 443 -7.20 -26.99 10.33
C SER A 443 -7.49 -28.34 10.97
N GLY A 444 -7.54 -28.37 12.32
CA GLY A 444 -7.70 -29.62 13.08
C GLY A 444 -6.46 -30.52 13.11
N LYS A 445 -5.34 -30.11 12.52
CA LYS A 445 -4.05 -30.82 12.54
C LYS A 445 -3.05 -30.08 13.42
N THR A 446 -2.55 -30.76 14.43
CA THR A 446 -1.62 -30.21 15.40
C THR A 446 -0.20 -30.26 14.85
N VAL A 447 0.49 -29.12 14.79
CA VAL A 447 1.91 -29.02 14.42
C VAL A 447 2.73 -28.63 15.65
N CYS A 448 3.87 -29.28 15.83
CA CYS A 448 4.81 -29.03 16.90
C CYS A 448 6.04 -28.29 16.35
N ALA A 449 6.30 -27.08 16.83
CA ALA A 449 7.51 -26.34 16.50
C ALA A 449 8.52 -26.41 17.65
N ILE A 450 9.76 -26.76 17.31
CA ILE A 450 10.88 -26.82 18.24
C ILE A 450 11.90 -25.75 17.83
N SER A 451 11.96 -24.65 18.59
CA SER A 451 12.95 -23.60 18.38
C SER A 451 14.25 -23.96 19.08
N VAL A 452 15.34 -23.98 18.31
CA VAL A 452 16.67 -24.41 18.74
C VAL A 452 17.66 -23.26 18.52
N PRO A 453 18.35 -22.75 19.55
CA PRO A 453 19.30 -21.65 19.39
C PRO A 453 20.64 -22.13 18.83
N ALA A 454 21.45 -21.20 18.31
CA ALA A 454 22.88 -21.47 18.11
C ALA A 454 23.56 -21.68 19.47
N TYR A 455 24.21 -22.82 19.66
CA TYR A 455 24.89 -23.12 20.92
C TYR A 455 26.33 -22.58 20.90
N HIS A 456 26.82 -22.14 22.05
CA HIS A 456 28.12 -21.49 22.19
C HIS A 456 29.30 -22.50 22.24
N GLU A 457 29.03 -23.79 22.43
CA GLU A 457 30.04 -24.86 22.36
C GLU A 457 29.69 -25.87 21.25
N VAL A 458 30.63 -26.73 20.87
CA VAL A 458 30.35 -27.80 19.89
C VAL A 458 29.60 -28.95 20.57
N VAL A 459 28.42 -29.27 20.05
CA VAL A 459 27.54 -30.32 20.55
C VAL A 459 27.81 -31.62 19.80
N PHE A 460 27.99 -32.70 20.55
CA PHE A 460 28.16 -34.05 20.01
C PHE A 460 26.88 -34.85 20.19
N PHE A 461 26.50 -35.62 19.17
CA PHE A 461 25.52 -36.68 19.29
C PHE A 461 26.24 -38.00 19.03
N ARG A 462 26.40 -38.83 20.07
CA ARG A 462 27.10 -40.14 20.01
C ARG A 462 28.44 -40.06 19.28
N ASP A 463 29.31 -39.16 19.75
CA ASP A 463 30.66 -38.89 19.22
C ASP A 463 30.76 -38.28 17.81
N VAL A 464 29.62 -38.00 17.17
CA VAL A 464 29.56 -37.33 15.86
C VAL A 464 29.05 -35.89 16.02
N VAL A 465 29.70 -34.95 15.33
CA VAL A 465 29.24 -33.57 15.26
C VAL A 465 28.41 -33.41 14.00
N TRP A 466 27.14 -33.13 14.16
CA TRP A 466 26.24 -32.82 13.05
C TRP A 466 26.10 -31.32 12.91
N GLN A 467 26.19 -30.80 11.70
CA GLN A 467 25.98 -29.38 11.42
C GLN A 467 25.03 -29.21 10.23
N ARG A 468 24.07 -28.29 10.36
CA ARG A 468 23.20 -27.92 9.24
C ARG A 468 23.96 -27.05 8.25
N GLN A 469 23.94 -27.46 6.98
CA GLN A 469 24.59 -26.80 5.85
C GLN A 469 23.57 -26.66 4.71
N GLY A 470 22.99 -25.47 4.57
CA GLY A 470 21.84 -25.27 3.67
C GLY A 470 20.62 -26.05 4.15
N ASN A 471 19.94 -26.77 3.27
CA ASN A 471 18.77 -27.59 3.64
C ASN A 471 19.11 -28.97 4.22
N SER A 472 20.40 -29.33 4.35
CA SER A 472 20.80 -30.68 4.78
C SER A 472 21.64 -30.65 6.06
N THR A 473 21.47 -31.65 6.92
CA THR A 473 22.33 -31.85 8.11
C THR A 473 23.39 -32.90 7.81
N ARG A 474 24.66 -32.52 7.94
CA ARG A 474 25.81 -33.36 7.58
C ARG A 474 26.74 -33.59 8.77
N PRO A 475 27.40 -34.76 8.86
CA PRO A 475 28.44 -34.98 9.86
C PRO A 475 29.70 -34.20 9.48
N LEU A 476 30.39 -33.65 10.48
CA LEU A 476 31.65 -32.93 10.31
C LEU A 476 32.84 -33.84 10.60
N ASP A 477 33.91 -33.66 9.82
CA ASP A 477 35.18 -34.34 10.02
C ASP A 477 36.04 -33.64 11.09
N LEU A 478 37.05 -34.35 11.60
CA LEU A 478 37.96 -33.85 12.64
C LEU A 478 38.58 -32.46 12.37
N PRO A 479 38.99 -32.09 11.13
CA PRO A 479 39.48 -30.75 10.83
C PRO A 479 38.40 -29.67 10.99
N ASP A 480 37.19 -29.91 10.49
CA ASP A 480 36.08 -28.96 10.55
C ASP A 480 35.56 -28.78 11.99
N ILE A 481 35.59 -29.85 12.78
CA ILE A 481 35.28 -29.79 14.21
C ILE A 481 36.27 -28.87 14.95
N ARG A 482 37.57 -28.91 14.62
CA ARG A 482 38.56 -28.00 15.23
C ARG A 482 38.28 -26.55 14.86
N LEU A 483 37.98 -26.28 13.60
CA LEU A 483 37.64 -24.94 13.12
C LEU A 483 36.36 -24.42 13.77
N LEU A 484 35.33 -25.27 13.91
CA LEU A 484 34.10 -24.91 14.59
C LEU A 484 34.34 -24.57 16.07
N LYS A 485 35.18 -25.36 16.77
CA LYS A 485 35.58 -25.07 18.16
C LYS A 485 36.30 -23.72 18.27
N GLU A 486 37.18 -23.38 17.33
CA GLU A 486 37.88 -22.09 17.33
C GLU A 486 36.93 -20.91 17.11
N ARG A 487 36.01 -21.01 16.16
CA ARG A 487 35.00 -19.98 15.89
C ARG A 487 34.08 -19.73 17.08
N ARG A 488 33.85 -20.76 17.90
CA ARG A 488 32.95 -20.70 19.06
C ARG A 488 33.59 -20.21 20.35
N LYS A 489 34.93 -20.16 20.46
CA LYS A 489 35.65 -19.74 21.68
C LYS A 489 35.30 -18.34 22.20
N ASN A 490 34.84 -17.44 21.33
CA ASN A 490 34.50 -16.05 21.67
C ASN A 490 32.99 -15.76 21.63
N LEU A 491 32.14 -16.77 21.47
CA LEU A 491 30.69 -16.58 21.49
C LEU A 491 30.18 -16.44 22.92
N ARG A 492 29.21 -15.56 23.10
CA ARG A 492 28.47 -15.45 24.37
C ARG A 492 27.65 -16.72 24.62
N PRO A 493 27.40 -17.09 25.89
CA PRO A 493 26.52 -18.21 26.21
C PRO A 493 25.15 -18.06 25.53
N ALA A 494 24.65 -19.17 25.00
CA ALA A 494 23.37 -19.19 24.31
C ALA A 494 22.24 -18.84 25.28
N LEU A 495 21.35 -17.92 24.86
CA LEU A 495 20.17 -17.53 25.64
C LEU A 495 18.99 -18.41 25.28
N ARG A 496 18.08 -18.60 26.25
CA ARG A 496 16.82 -19.32 26.04
C ARG A 496 15.96 -18.55 25.03
N ILE A 497 15.33 -19.26 24.10
CA ILE A 497 14.40 -18.66 23.15
C ILE A 497 13.12 -18.25 23.87
N THR A 498 12.79 -16.96 23.84
CA THR A 498 11.59 -16.36 24.46
C THR A 498 10.50 -16.00 23.46
N THR A 499 10.80 -16.04 22.16
CA THR A 499 9.84 -15.75 21.09
C THR A 499 9.09 -17.03 20.70
N PRO A 500 7.74 -17.02 20.58
CA PRO A 500 6.98 -18.16 20.07
C PRO A 500 7.29 -18.45 18.60
N ALA A 501 7.40 -19.73 18.24
CA ALA A 501 7.64 -20.16 16.86
C ALA A 501 6.47 -19.88 15.91
N PHE A 502 5.26 -19.73 16.47
CA PHE A 502 4.00 -19.47 15.74
C PHE A 502 3.44 -18.05 15.96
N GLY A 503 4.28 -17.10 16.39
CA GLY A 503 3.83 -15.74 16.69
C GLY A 503 3.45 -14.92 15.46
N GLU A 504 2.19 -15.05 15.03
CA GLU A 504 1.28 -14.06 14.40
C GLU A 504 -0.09 -14.68 14.05
N ALA A 505 -0.38 -15.97 14.31
CA ALA A 505 -1.66 -16.62 13.96
C ALA A 505 -2.95 -15.98 14.53
N LYS A 506 -2.85 -15.18 15.61
CA LYS A 506 -4.01 -14.46 16.18
C LYS A 506 -4.22 -13.07 15.58
N GLU A 507 -3.17 -12.48 15.00
CA GLU A 507 -3.29 -11.28 14.16
C GLU A 507 -3.52 -11.68 12.70
N GLU A 508 -3.10 -12.88 12.26
CA GLU A 508 -3.40 -13.41 10.93
C GLU A 508 -4.88 -13.76 10.76
N ALA A 509 -5.57 -14.32 11.77
CA ALA A 509 -7.02 -14.51 11.67
C ALA A 509 -7.81 -13.18 11.66
N GLU A 510 -7.30 -12.12 12.29
CA GLU A 510 -7.88 -10.77 12.19
C GLU A 510 -7.46 -10.04 10.89
N ARG A 511 -6.29 -10.38 10.31
CA ARG A 511 -5.80 -9.87 9.02
C ARG A 511 -6.30 -10.67 7.81
N GLU A 512 -6.82 -11.88 7.97
CA GLU A 512 -7.38 -12.69 6.88
C GLU A 512 -8.75 -12.18 6.43
N VAL A 513 -9.49 -11.50 7.31
CA VAL A 513 -10.63 -10.66 6.90
C VAL A 513 -10.15 -9.46 6.04
N GLU A 514 -8.86 -9.09 6.12
CA GLU A 514 -8.25 -7.95 5.44
C GLU A 514 -7.46 -8.33 4.17
N LYS A 515 -7.36 -9.62 3.81
CA LYS A 515 -6.57 -10.12 2.65
C LYS A 515 -7.41 -10.73 1.52
N VAL A 516 -8.51 -10.07 1.15
CA VAL A 516 -9.27 -10.41 -0.08
C VAL A 516 -8.52 -10.06 -1.38
N PHE A 517 -7.28 -9.56 -1.36
CA PHE A 517 -6.48 -9.40 -2.59
C PHE A 517 -4.98 -9.68 -2.41
N PRO A 518 -4.45 -10.77 -2.99
CA PRO A 518 -3.02 -10.97 -3.14
C PRO A 518 -2.58 -10.58 -4.56
N VAL A 519 -1.47 -9.86 -4.70
CA VAL A 519 -0.52 -10.16 -5.79
C VAL A 519 0.91 -9.94 -5.29
N SER A 520 1.66 -11.02 -5.16
CA SER A 520 3.13 -11.02 -5.13
C SER A 520 3.62 -11.61 -6.46
N ILE A 521 4.48 -10.88 -7.19
CA ILE A 521 5.14 -11.34 -8.43
C ILE A 521 6.61 -11.73 -8.12
N PRO A 522 7.20 -12.75 -8.78
CA PRO A 522 8.47 -13.36 -8.41
C PRO A 522 9.71 -12.49 -8.66
N THR A 523 10.70 -12.64 -7.79
CA THR A 523 12.01 -11.99 -7.84
C THR A 523 12.86 -12.49 -9.01
N TYR A 524 13.28 -11.58 -9.91
CA TYR A 524 14.34 -11.84 -10.90
C TYR A 524 15.70 -11.31 -10.41
N THR A 525 16.72 -12.16 -10.46
CA THR A 525 18.13 -11.79 -10.22
C THR A 525 18.77 -11.22 -11.49
N PRO A 526 19.34 -10.00 -11.48
CA PRO A 526 20.00 -9.46 -12.66
C PRO A 526 21.42 -10.03 -12.84
N THR A 527 21.74 -10.40 -14.08
CA THR A 527 23.10 -10.73 -14.51
C THR A 527 23.87 -9.44 -14.84
N ALA A 528 25.14 -9.40 -14.43
CA ALA A 528 26.04 -8.27 -14.56
C ALA A 528 26.40 -7.90 -16.02
N VAL A 529 26.50 -6.59 -16.31
CA VAL A 529 27.32 -6.07 -17.42
C VAL A 529 28.10 -4.81 -16.99
N ALA A 530 29.31 -4.74 -17.55
CA ALA A 530 30.50 -3.95 -17.28
C ALA A 530 30.43 -2.41 -17.21
N LYS A 531 31.51 -1.89 -16.58
CA LYS A 531 31.95 -0.49 -16.36
C LYS A 531 32.27 0.33 -17.65
N PRO A 532 32.42 1.67 -17.54
CA PRO A 532 32.16 2.64 -18.62
C PRO A 532 33.38 3.32 -19.30
N ARG A 533 33.05 4.06 -20.39
CA ARG A 533 33.70 5.25 -21.02
C ARG A 533 34.93 5.03 -21.95
N PRO A 534 35.35 5.97 -22.85
CA PRO A 534 34.83 7.33 -23.14
C PRO A 534 34.77 7.81 -24.63
N THR A 535 34.08 8.95 -24.84
CA THR A 535 34.31 10.09 -25.80
C THR A 535 34.58 9.86 -27.29
N ALA A 536 33.72 10.44 -28.16
CA ALA A 536 34.04 11.59 -29.03
C ALA A 536 32.88 11.90 -30.01
N LYS A 537 32.50 13.18 -30.15
CA LYS A 537 31.81 13.71 -31.34
C LYS A 537 32.83 13.86 -32.48
N PRO A 538 32.43 13.65 -33.74
CA PRO A 538 32.33 14.81 -34.63
C PRO A 538 31.13 14.78 -35.59
N GLU A 539 31.05 15.84 -36.40
CA GLU A 539 29.91 16.47 -37.07
C GLU A 539 29.22 15.72 -38.22
N ARG A 540 27.98 16.19 -38.47
CA ARG A 540 26.95 15.76 -39.44
C ARG A 540 27.42 15.74 -40.92
N PRO A 541 26.68 14.99 -41.75
CA PRO A 541 25.96 15.66 -42.84
C PRO A 541 24.46 15.35 -42.82
N ALA A 542 23.68 16.31 -43.31
CA ALA A 542 22.23 16.33 -43.32
C ALA A 542 21.62 15.05 -43.91
N SER A 543 20.89 14.30 -43.08
CA SER A 543 19.95 13.27 -43.48
C SER A 543 18.53 13.80 -43.33
N LEU A 544 17.64 13.32 -44.21
CA LEU A 544 16.24 13.70 -44.40
C LEU A 544 15.33 13.37 -43.18
N ALA A 545 15.68 13.89 -42.00
CA ALA A 545 15.00 13.67 -40.73
C ALA A 545 14.62 14.99 -40.01
N ASP A 546 14.66 16.12 -40.71
CA ASP A 546 14.25 17.44 -40.15
C ASP A 546 12.73 17.71 -40.33
N ASP A 547 11.94 16.72 -40.76
CA ASP A 547 10.49 16.87 -40.97
C ASP A 547 9.63 16.08 -39.96
N GLU A 548 10.23 15.51 -38.91
CA GLU A 548 9.45 15.15 -37.72
C GLU A 548 9.15 16.42 -36.92
N PRO A 549 7.88 16.72 -36.61
CA PRO A 549 7.56 17.88 -35.80
C PRO A 549 8.26 17.80 -34.45
N ASP A 550 8.68 18.95 -33.91
CA ASP A 550 9.11 19.11 -32.52
C ASP A 550 7.94 18.74 -31.59
N ARG A 551 7.80 17.44 -31.31
CA ARG A 551 6.65 16.83 -30.62
C ARG A 551 6.71 17.19 -29.15
N ILE A 552 5.59 17.67 -28.63
CA ILE A 552 5.42 17.93 -27.19
C ILE A 552 5.03 16.61 -26.54
N ALA A 553 5.65 16.26 -25.41
CA ALA A 553 5.30 15.04 -24.69
C ALA A 553 3.91 15.17 -24.05
N THR A 554 3.19 14.05 -23.96
CA THR A 554 1.93 13.91 -23.22
C THR A 554 2.05 12.73 -22.26
N SER A 555 1.07 12.58 -21.37
CA SER A 555 1.03 11.51 -20.37
C SER A 555 1.10 10.14 -21.04
N ALA A 556 2.06 9.31 -20.62
CA ALA A 556 2.15 7.92 -21.09
C ALA A 556 1.11 7.02 -20.42
N LEU A 557 0.58 7.47 -19.28
CA LEU A 557 -0.39 6.76 -18.44
C LEU A 557 -1.85 7.10 -18.78
N ALA A 558 -2.08 7.89 -19.83
CA ALA A 558 -3.43 8.19 -20.30
C ALA A 558 -4.15 6.87 -20.69
N PRO A 559 -5.33 6.58 -20.11
CA PRO A 559 -6.03 5.32 -20.38
C PRO A 559 -6.44 5.24 -21.85
N ARG A 560 -6.29 4.07 -22.47
CA ARG A 560 -6.91 3.79 -23.78
C ARG A 560 -8.42 3.79 -23.58
N ARG A 561 -9.12 4.75 -24.19
CA ARG A 561 -10.58 4.87 -24.09
C ARG A 561 -11.25 4.33 -25.34
N GLU A 562 -12.33 3.55 -25.16
CA GLU A 562 -13.20 3.06 -26.23
C GLU A 562 -14.27 4.08 -26.64
N GLN A 563 -14.45 5.14 -25.84
CA GLN A 563 -15.37 6.25 -26.13
C GLN A 563 -14.86 7.09 -27.31
N GLU A 564 -15.77 7.60 -28.15
CA GLU A 564 -15.42 8.62 -29.16
C GLU A 564 -15.10 9.96 -28.48
N PRO A 565 -14.00 10.65 -28.85
CA PRO A 565 -13.69 11.97 -28.32
C PRO A 565 -14.73 13.02 -28.72
N THR A 566 -15.13 13.86 -27.77
CA THR A 566 -16.07 14.98 -27.99
C THR A 566 -15.44 16.11 -28.80
N ALA A 567 -14.13 16.29 -28.64
CA ALA A 567 -13.32 17.23 -29.39
C ALA A 567 -11.84 16.82 -29.38
N TYR A 568 -11.04 17.46 -30.21
CA TYR A 568 -9.58 17.32 -30.24
C TYR A 568 -8.96 18.70 -30.06
N PHE A 569 -7.98 18.79 -29.17
CA PHE A 569 -7.16 19.99 -28.98
C PHE A 569 -5.80 19.77 -29.62
N SER A 570 -5.44 20.64 -30.58
CA SER A 570 -4.15 20.54 -31.29
C SER A 570 -3.31 21.80 -31.15
N ILE A 571 -2.03 21.63 -30.84
CA ILE A 571 -1.00 22.68 -30.83
C ILE A 571 -0.24 22.61 -32.16
N LEU A 572 -0.20 23.71 -32.90
CA LEU A 572 0.43 23.79 -34.22
C LEU A 572 1.87 24.31 -34.15
N ARG A 573 2.70 23.98 -35.15
CA ARG A 573 4.09 24.48 -35.29
C ARG A 573 4.16 26.02 -35.34
N SER A 574 3.09 26.68 -35.76
CA SER A 574 2.98 28.14 -35.78
C SER A 574 2.82 28.80 -34.40
N GLY A 575 2.70 28.03 -33.31
CA GLY A 575 2.40 28.54 -31.96
C GLY A 575 0.93 28.89 -31.76
N ARG A 576 0.07 28.42 -32.67
CA ARG A 576 -1.39 28.53 -32.64
C ARG A 576 -2.01 27.23 -32.16
N PHE A 577 -3.25 27.28 -31.67
CA PHE A 577 -4.01 26.09 -31.30
C PHE A 577 -5.35 26.06 -32.02
N VAL A 578 -5.89 24.87 -32.21
CA VAL A 578 -7.20 24.64 -32.83
C VAL A 578 -7.95 23.58 -32.04
N ILE A 579 -9.27 23.67 -32.06
CA ILE A 579 -10.18 22.69 -31.49
C ILE A 579 -11.06 22.16 -32.63
N THR A 580 -11.13 20.85 -32.81
CA THR A 580 -11.92 20.20 -33.87
C THR A 580 -12.84 19.14 -33.25
N HIS A 581 -13.96 18.82 -33.90
CA HIS A 581 -14.82 17.71 -33.45
C HIS A 581 -14.41 16.37 -34.05
N GLU A 582 -13.80 16.39 -35.24
CA GLU A 582 -13.24 15.21 -35.89
C GLU A 582 -11.72 15.17 -35.68
N GLU A 583 -11.14 13.98 -35.81
CA GLU A 583 -9.70 13.77 -35.64
C GLU A 583 -8.92 14.60 -36.66
N PRO A 584 -8.04 15.52 -36.22
CA PRO A 584 -7.39 16.44 -37.12
C PRO A 584 -6.24 15.76 -37.87
N HIS A 585 -6.42 15.50 -39.17
CA HIS A 585 -5.36 15.01 -40.06
C HIS A 585 -4.43 16.15 -40.52
N ARG A 586 -3.72 16.77 -39.57
CA ARG A 586 -2.82 17.91 -39.82
C ARG A 586 -1.35 17.54 -39.59
N SER A 587 -0.52 17.71 -40.61
CA SER A 587 0.92 17.44 -40.55
C SER A 587 1.72 18.49 -39.77
N ASP A 588 1.13 19.67 -39.51
CA ASP A 588 1.75 20.77 -38.77
C ASP A 588 1.47 20.75 -37.26
N ALA A 589 0.75 19.75 -36.76
CA ALA A 589 0.48 19.57 -35.33
C ALA A 589 1.73 19.04 -34.58
N ARG A 590 2.09 19.71 -33.48
CA ARG A 590 3.12 19.29 -32.51
C ARG A 590 2.57 18.36 -31.43
N LEU A 591 1.28 18.48 -31.14
CA LEU A 591 0.54 17.64 -30.20
C LEU A 591 -0.96 17.71 -30.55
N THR A 592 -1.64 16.57 -30.48
CA THR A 592 -3.10 16.45 -30.53
C THR A 592 -3.56 15.65 -29.34
N LEU A 593 -4.47 16.20 -28.54
CA LEU A 593 -5.06 15.57 -27.36
C LEU A 593 -6.56 15.36 -27.62
N PRO A 594 -7.09 14.12 -27.57
CA PRO A 594 -8.53 13.90 -27.56
C PRO A 594 -9.11 14.37 -26.23
N ILE A 595 -10.21 15.13 -26.28
CA ILE A 595 -10.99 15.58 -25.13
C ILE A 595 -12.27 14.74 -25.10
N TYR A 596 -12.50 14.04 -24.00
CA TYR A 596 -13.72 13.27 -23.77
C TYR A 596 -14.69 14.06 -22.87
N ASP A 597 -15.96 13.61 -22.81
CA ASP A 597 -16.98 14.26 -21.97
C ASP A 597 -16.56 14.38 -20.49
N ASP A 598 -15.92 13.34 -19.96
CA ASP A 598 -15.40 13.30 -18.58
C ASP A 598 -14.28 14.32 -18.30
N ASP A 599 -13.62 14.84 -19.34
CA ASP A 599 -12.53 15.80 -19.18
C ASP A 599 -13.05 17.26 -19.13
N SER A 600 -14.35 17.48 -19.32
CA SER A 600 -14.99 18.80 -19.35
C SER A 600 -14.78 19.61 -18.07
N ASP A 601 -14.80 18.92 -16.91
CA ASP A 601 -14.52 19.48 -15.57
C ASP A 601 -13.02 19.42 -15.20
N GLY A 602 -12.18 18.96 -16.12
CA GLY A 602 -10.74 18.80 -15.94
C GLY A 602 -9.91 20.03 -16.33
N TYR A 603 -8.61 19.80 -16.37
CA TYR A 603 -7.61 20.82 -16.65
C TYR A 603 -6.63 20.37 -17.74
N LEU A 604 -6.22 21.30 -18.59
CA LEU A 604 -5.04 21.18 -19.42
C LEU A 604 -3.82 21.64 -18.62
N ILE A 605 -2.84 20.75 -18.43
CA ILE A 605 -1.62 21.01 -17.68
C ILE A 605 -0.46 21.18 -18.64
N TYR A 606 0.26 22.30 -18.55
CA TYR A 606 1.49 22.59 -19.28
C TYR A 606 2.67 22.63 -18.33
N VAL A 607 3.80 22.05 -18.73
CA VAL A 607 5.07 22.17 -17.99
C VAL A 607 6.19 22.58 -18.95
N TYR A 608 6.87 23.66 -18.60
CA TYR A 608 7.93 24.28 -19.37
C TYR A 608 9.33 23.87 -18.89
N GLU A 609 10.31 23.96 -19.77
CA GLU A 609 11.71 23.60 -19.48
C GLU A 609 12.33 24.39 -18.33
N ASN A 610 11.91 25.65 -18.17
CA ASN A 610 12.35 26.52 -17.09
C ASN A 610 11.70 26.20 -15.71
N GLY A 611 10.92 25.12 -15.61
CA GLY A 611 10.30 24.67 -14.36
C GLY A 611 9.01 25.42 -13.99
N TYR A 612 8.39 26.14 -14.93
CA TYR A 612 7.06 26.71 -14.71
C TYR A 612 5.97 25.78 -15.25
N ALA A 613 4.81 25.79 -14.61
CA ALA A 613 3.65 25.03 -15.05
C ALA A 613 2.37 25.89 -15.11
N ASN A 614 1.57 25.69 -16.14
CA ASN A 614 0.29 26.39 -16.32
C ASN A 614 -0.86 25.38 -16.24
N ARG A 615 -1.96 25.78 -15.58
CA ARG A 615 -3.18 24.97 -15.44
C ARG A 615 -4.35 25.78 -16.01
N VAL A 616 -5.04 25.24 -17.02
CA VAL A 616 -6.17 25.92 -17.70
C VAL A 616 -7.38 24.99 -17.73
N ALA A 617 -8.58 25.49 -17.44
CA ALA A 617 -9.79 24.67 -17.45
C ALA A 617 -10.16 24.23 -18.88
N VAL A 618 -10.53 22.96 -19.06
CA VAL A 618 -10.92 22.40 -20.36
C VAL A 618 -12.20 23.08 -20.89
N SER A 619 -13.13 23.45 -20.00
CA SER A 619 -14.30 24.26 -20.35
C SER A 619 -13.96 25.57 -21.07
N THR A 620 -12.82 26.18 -20.77
CA THR A 620 -12.34 27.40 -21.47
C THR A 620 -11.92 27.10 -22.90
N LEU A 621 -11.41 25.89 -23.16
CA LEU A 621 -11.10 25.40 -24.50
C LEU A 621 -12.40 25.08 -25.24
N LEU A 622 -13.30 24.30 -24.65
CA LEU A 622 -14.57 23.91 -25.29
C LEU A 622 -15.50 25.10 -25.61
N SER A 623 -15.34 26.23 -24.91
CA SER A 623 -16.04 27.48 -25.24
C SER A 623 -15.60 28.13 -26.57
N LYS A 624 -14.46 27.71 -27.12
CA LYS A 624 -13.91 28.27 -28.36
C LYS A 624 -14.63 27.69 -29.56
N LYS A 625 -14.80 28.53 -30.59
CA LYS A 625 -15.32 28.10 -31.88
C LYS A 625 -14.44 26.99 -32.48
N PRO A 626 -15.01 25.83 -32.87
CA PRO A 626 -14.27 24.77 -33.53
C PRO A 626 -13.75 25.21 -34.90
N ASP A 627 -12.73 24.51 -35.39
CA ASP A 627 -12.05 24.71 -36.68
C ASP A 627 -11.47 26.12 -36.89
N TYR A 628 -11.22 26.84 -35.80
CA TYR A 628 -10.62 28.17 -35.80
C TYR A 628 -9.23 28.14 -35.16
N GLU A 629 -8.24 28.73 -35.85
CA GLU A 629 -6.86 28.82 -35.34
C GLU A 629 -6.70 30.03 -34.42
N TYR A 630 -6.57 29.77 -33.13
CA TYR A 630 -6.31 30.79 -32.11
C TYR A 630 -4.81 31.02 -31.93
N ALA A 631 -4.41 32.26 -31.71
CA ALA A 631 -3.04 32.62 -31.31
C ALA A 631 -2.73 32.17 -29.87
N ASN A 632 -1.47 32.29 -29.46
CA ASN A 632 -1.05 32.18 -28.06
C ASN A 632 -1.26 30.79 -27.44
N ALA A 633 -0.92 29.72 -28.17
CA ALA A 633 -1.06 28.35 -27.67
C ALA A 633 -0.12 28.00 -26.52
N MET A 634 0.93 28.79 -26.25
CA MET A 634 1.92 28.52 -25.22
C MET A 634 2.69 29.79 -24.86
N PHE A 635 3.35 29.80 -23.71
CA PHE A 635 4.26 30.86 -23.30
C PHE A 635 5.52 30.89 -24.19
N GLY A 636 5.66 31.95 -25.00
CA GLY A 636 6.68 32.03 -26.04
C GLY A 636 8.13 32.23 -25.56
N GLN A 637 8.39 32.42 -24.26
CA GLN A 637 9.75 32.65 -23.73
C GLN A 637 10.43 31.38 -23.18
N SER A 638 9.75 30.23 -23.18
CA SER A 638 10.30 28.94 -22.76
C SER A 638 9.73 27.80 -23.59
N SER A 639 10.54 26.77 -23.86
CA SER A 639 10.03 25.59 -24.54
C SER A 639 9.05 24.81 -23.66
N LEU A 640 7.96 24.33 -24.26
CA LEU A 640 6.95 23.49 -23.59
C LEU A 640 7.41 22.04 -23.69
N LEU A 641 7.64 21.41 -22.54
CA LEU A 641 8.11 20.02 -22.48
C LEU A 641 6.96 19.01 -22.48
N PHE A 642 5.90 19.34 -21.74
CA PHE A 642 4.81 18.41 -21.47
C PHE A 642 3.46 19.12 -21.50
N ALA A 643 2.47 18.49 -22.13
CA ALA A 643 1.08 18.92 -22.10
C ALA A 643 0.13 17.72 -22.07
N ALA A 644 -0.78 17.69 -21.10
CA ALA A 644 -1.76 16.60 -20.96
C ALA A 644 -3.06 17.09 -20.30
N LEU A 645 -4.15 16.39 -20.57
CA LEU A 645 -5.43 16.57 -19.87
C LEU A 645 -5.37 15.84 -18.53
N ALA A 646 -5.84 16.49 -17.48
CA ALA A 646 -5.81 16.00 -16.12
C ALA A 646 -7.17 16.20 -15.44
N ARG A 647 -7.60 15.21 -14.65
CA ARG A 647 -8.76 15.31 -13.79
C ARG A 647 -8.42 16.10 -12.51
N PRO A 648 -9.42 16.64 -11.80
CA PRO A 648 -9.16 17.42 -10.58
C PRO A 648 -8.41 16.68 -9.46
N ASP A 649 -8.55 15.37 -9.40
CA ASP A 649 -7.92 14.49 -8.41
C ASP A 649 -6.55 13.96 -8.87
N ASP A 650 -6.11 14.24 -10.10
CA ASP A 650 -4.82 13.77 -10.60
C ASP A 650 -3.66 14.52 -9.94
N THR A 651 -2.49 13.87 -9.93
CA THR A 651 -1.26 14.38 -9.32
C THR A 651 -0.15 14.48 -10.36
N LEU A 652 0.61 15.58 -10.34
CA LEU A 652 1.73 15.77 -11.25
C LEU A 652 2.99 15.11 -10.68
N TYR A 653 3.57 14.19 -11.45
CA TYR A 653 4.86 13.56 -11.15
C TYR A 653 6.00 14.23 -11.91
N LEU A 654 7.13 14.43 -11.21
CA LEU A 654 8.34 15.06 -11.73
C LEU A 654 9.56 14.25 -11.30
N LYS A 655 10.42 13.96 -12.28
CA LYS A 655 11.79 13.49 -12.06
C LYS A 655 12.78 14.51 -12.58
N VAL A 656 13.70 14.93 -11.72
CA VAL A 656 14.69 15.96 -12.03
C VAL A 656 16.10 15.41 -11.85
N SER A 657 17.00 15.78 -12.76
CA SER A 657 18.43 15.48 -12.66
C SER A 657 19.21 16.76 -12.38
N SER A 658 19.91 16.76 -11.24
CA SER A 658 20.82 17.80 -10.80
C SER A 658 22.26 17.24 -10.73
N LYS A 659 23.24 18.10 -10.45
CA LYS A 659 24.64 17.67 -10.26
C LYS A 659 24.82 16.68 -9.11
N SER A 660 23.95 16.73 -8.12
CA SER A 660 23.96 15.88 -6.92
C SER A 660 23.23 14.55 -7.09
N GLY A 661 22.55 14.32 -8.22
CA GLY A 661 21.80 13.09 -8.48
C GLY A 661 20.42 13.31 -9.09
N GLU A 662 19.63 12.25 -9.15
CA GLU A 662 18.24 12.29 -9.59
C GLU A 662 17.29 12.38 -8.40
N TYR A 663 16.22 13.15 -8.55
CA TYR A 663 15.23 13.41 -7.50
C TYR A 663 13.81 13.16 -8.03
N LEU A 664 12.97 12.58 -7.17
CA LEU A 664 11.58 12.24 -7.45
C LEU A 664 10.66 13.11 -6.60
N ARG A 665 9.60 13.64 -7.21
CA ARG A 665 8.61 14.46 -6.51
C ARG A 665 7.23 14.35 -7.15
N THR A 666 6.19 14.30 -6.34
CA THR A 666 4.80 14.49 -6.77
C THR A 666 4.17 15.72 -6.13
N LEU A 667 3.26 16.39 -6.83
CA LEU A 667 2.55 17.57 -6.33
C LEU A 667 1.10 17.64 -6.83
N SER A 668 0.21 18.15 -5.98
CA SER A 668 -1.19 18.35 -6.33
C SER A 668 -1.34 19.42 -7.40
N LEU A 669 -2.22 19.19 -8.38
CA LEU A 669 -2.54 20.18 -9.41
C LEU A 669 -3.12 21.48 -8.83
N LYS A 670 -3.68 21.45 -7.61
CA LYS A 670 -4.18 22.64 -6.90
C LYS A 670 -3.08 23.66 -6.62
N THR A 671 -1.84 23.21 -6.45
CA THR A 671 -0.67 24.09 -6.23
C THR A 671 -0.32 24.92 -7.46
N ILE A 672 -0.73 24.48 -8.66
CA ILE A 672 -0.55 25.22 -9.90
C ILE A 672 -1.72 26.18 -10.07
N LYS A 673 -1.46 27.49 -10.11
CA LYS A 673 -2.50 28.51 -10.30
C LYS A 673 -3.32 28.23 -11.55
N LEU A 674 -4.65 28.19 -11.38
CA LEU A 674 -5.61 28.13 -12.49
C LEU A 674 -5.59 29.47 -13.23
N ASN A 675 -5.36 29.42 -14.53
CA ASN A 675 -5.28 30.56 -15.42
C ASN A 675 -6.30 30.44 -16.56
N THR A 676 -6.68 31.57 -17.13
CA THR A 676 -7.64 31.65 -18.24
C THR A 676 -6.99 31.66 -19.63
N ASP A 677 -5.66 31.75 -19.69
CA ASP A 677 -4.89 31.89 -20.94
C ASP A 677 -3.70 30.92 -20.96
N LEU A 678 -3.54 30.24 -22.11
CA LEU A 678 -2.51 29.24 -22.37
C LEU A 678 -1.10 29.86 -22.48
N SER A 679 -1.01 31.14 -22.82
CA SER A 679 0.26 31.86 -22.99
C SER A 679 0.87 32.40 -21.71
N LEU A 680 0.19 32.24 -20.58
CA LEU A 680 0.73 32.68 -19.29
C LEU A 680 1.87 31.76 -18.85
N ARG A 681 2.90 32.37 -18.25
CA ARG A 681 4.07 31.67 -17.73
C ARG A 681 3.70 30.59 -16.70
N GLY A 682 2.64 30.82 -15.92
CA GLY A 682 2.18 29.87 -14.90
C GLY A 682 2.91 29.99 -13.57
N THR A 683 2.85 28.92 -12.77
CA THR A 683 3.40 28.80 -11.41
C THR A 683 4.78 28.15 -11.45
N ALA A 684 5.74 28.66 -10.68
CA ALA A 684 7.06 28.04 -10.58
C ALA A 684 6.98 26.74 -9.76
N LEU A 685 7.38 25.62 -10.35
CA LEU A 685 7.47 24.32 -9.66
C LEU A 685 8.71 24.25 -8.77
N TYR A 686 9.75 25.01 -9.09
CA TYR A 686 11.00 25.06 -8.32
C TYR A 686 11.43 26.52 -8.12
N THR A 687 11.77 26.87 -6.88
CA THR A 687 12.38 28.17 -6.51
C THR A 687 13.89 28.06 -6.25
N VAL A 688 14.42 26.84 -6.29
CA VAL A 688 15.85 26.52 -6.17
C VAL A 688 16.42 26.00 -7.49
N PRO A 689 17.76 26.06 -7.70
CA PRO A 689 18.39 25.47 -8.87
C PRO A 689 18.14 23.95 -8.93
N PHE A 690 17.41 23.50 -9.95
CA PHE A 690 16.99 22.09 -10.07
C PHE A 690 17.74 21.30 -11.14
N GLY A 691 18.47 21.98 -12.04
CA GLY A 691 19.14 21.30 -13.16
C GLY A 691 18.18 21.14 -14.33
N ARG A 692 17.77 19.89 -14.65
CA ARG A 692 16.88 19.59 -15.78
C ARG A 692 15.77 18.63 -15.39
N ILE A 693 14.55 18.88 -15.86
CA ILE A 693 13.44 17.93 -15.76
C ILE A 693 13.66 16.81 -16.78
N VAL A 694 13.71 15.56 -16.30
CA VAL A 694 14.00 14.37 -17.10
C VAL A 694 12.72 13.62 -17.46
N GLN A 695 11.74 13.60 -16.54
CA GLN A 695 10.48 12.89 -16.75
C GLN A 695 9.33 13.62 -16.07
N ILE A 696 8.17 13.61 -16.73
CA ILE A 696 6.92 14.25 -16.28
C ILE A 696 5.79 13.31 -16.66
N ASP A 697 4.87 13.04 -15.74
CA ASP A 697 3.62 12.34 -16.04
C ASP A 697 2.51 12.75 -15.07
N LEU A 698 1.27 12.36 -15.39
CA LEU A 698 0.10 12.52 -14.54
C LEU A 698 -0.25 11.17 -13.93
N LEU A 699 -0.39 11.15 -12.60
CA LEU A 699 -0.81 9.98 -11.85
C LEU A 699 -2.28 10.14 -11.48
N ASN A 700 -3.08 9.11 -11.75
CA ASN A 700 -4.45 9.07 -11.27
C ASN A 700 -4.48 8.90 -9.74
N LYS A 701 -5.66 9.00 -9.14
CA LYS A 701 -5.84 8.94 -7.67
C LYS A 701 -5.28 7.68 -7.02
N GLU A 702 -5.35 6.53 -7.68
CA GLU A 702 -4.85 5.25 -7.15
C GLU A 702 -3.32 5.21 -7.23
N GLN A 703 -2.76 5.55 -8.39
CA GLN A 703 -1.32 5.63 -8.61
C GLN A 703 -0.66 6.66 -7.68
N ALA A 704 -1.32 7.79 -7.43
CA ALA A 704 -0.84 8.83 -6.53
C ALA A 704 -0.71 8.33 -5.07
N ARG A 705 -1.62 7.47 -4.62
CA ARG A 705 -1.57 6.87 -3.26
C ARG A 705 -0.35 5.98 -3.07
N GLU A 706 0.01 5.19 -4.08
CA GLU A 706 1.19 4.30 -4.05
C GLU A 706 2.51 5.08 -3.96
N VAL A 707 2.52 6.36 -4.33
CA VAL A 707 3.70 7.22 -4.33
C VAL A 707 3.58 8.43 -3.39
N GLU A 708 2.69 8.35 -2.40
CA GLU A 708 2.45 9.45 -1.45
C GLU A 708 3.73 9.80 -0.66
N ASN A 709 4.63 8.84 -0.47
CA ASN A 709 5.91 9.04 0.22
C ASN A 709 6.87 10.02 -0.49
N ILE A 710 6.70 10.29 -1.78
CA ILE A 710 7.47 11.31 -2.53
C ILE A 710 6.70 12.61 -2.76
N ARG A 711 5.52 12.75 -2.15
CA ARG A 711 4.69 13.95 -2.28
C ARG A 711 5.34 15.13 -1.56
N SER A 712 5.52 16.22 -2.30
CA SER A 712 5.96 17.50 -1.74
C SER A 712 5.45 18.66 -2.56
N GLU A 713 4.66 19.51 -1.91
CA GLU A 713 4.15 20.76 -2.48
C GLU A 713 5.13 21.93 -2.34
N THR A 714 6.23 21.73 -1.60
CA THR A 714 7.23 22.78 -1.38
C THR A 714 8.10 23.00 -2.63
N PRO A 715 8.16 24.22 -3.19
CA PRO A 715 8.94 24.50 -4.40
C PRO A 715 10.43 24.67 -4.11
N THR A 716 10.84 24.77 -2.84
CA THR A 716 12.23 24.91 -2.40
C THR A 716 12.99 23.59 -2.31
N THR A 717 12.33 22.44 -2.50
CA THR A 717 12.96 21.12 -2.54
C THR A 717 12.96 20.51 -3.93
N LEU A 718 13.99 19.74 -4.25
CA LEU A 718 14.05 18.92 -5.47
C LEU A 718 13.19 17.65 -5.36
N GLY A 719 12.79 17.27 -4.14
CA GLY A 719 12.15 15.99 -3.84
C GLY A 719 13.12 15.02 -3.16
N ILE A 720 12.81 13.73 -3.20
CA ILE A 720 13.61 12.69 -2.55
C ILE A 720 14.62 12.12 -3.55
N PRO A 721 15.90 11.88 -3.17
CA PRO A 721 16.86 11.24 -4.05
C PRO A 721 16.37 9.88 -4.55
N ALA A 722 16.41 9.65 -5.86
CA ALA A 722 15.91 8.43 -6.50
C ALA A 722 16.66 7.16 -6.06
N GLN A 723 17.88 7.30 -5.52
CA GLN A 723 18.71 6.21 -5.02
C GLN A 723 18.51 5.94 -3.51
N SER A 724 17.66 6.71 -2.83
CA SER A 724 17.40 6.54 -1.40
C SER A 724 16.64 5.25 -1.14
N PHE A 725 17.11 4.41 -0.19
CA PHE A 725 16.46 3.16 0.21
C PHE A 725 14.97 3.33 0.57
N SER A 726 14.61 4.47 1.16
CA SER A 726 13.23 4.83 1.52
C SER A 726 12.26 4.95 0.33
N VAL A 727 12.79 5.13 -0.89
CA VAL A 727 12.01 5.38 -2.11
C VAL A 727 12.35 4.36 -3.21
N ILE A 728 13.23 3.38 -2.98
CA ILE A 728 13.58 2.36 -3.99
C ILE A 728 12.33 1.65 -4.50
N ARG A 729 11.41 1.25 -3.61
CA ARG A 729 10.15 0.60 -4.01
C ARG A 729 9.28 1.50 -4.90
N THR A 730 9.13 2.77 -4.51
CA THR A 730 8.39 3.79 -5.27
C THR A 730 9.04 4.08 -6.62
N ALA A 731 10.37 4.15 -6.66
CA ALA A 731 11.13 4.36 -7.90
C ALA A 731 11.00 3.16 -8.85
N MET A 732 10.98 1.93 -8.32
CA MET A 732 10.70 0.72 -9.09
C MET A 732 9.26 0.70 -9.60
N TYR A 733 8.28 1.00 -8.76
CA TYR A 733 6.87 1.11 -9.15
C TYR A 733 6.67 2.14 -10.27
N LEU A 734 7.20 3.35 -10.12
CA LEU A 734 7.12 4.38 -11.16
C LEU A 734 7.86 3.99 -12.43
N SER A 735 8.98 3.28 -12.31
CA SER A 735 9.72 2.76 -13.46
C SER A 735 8.93 1.67 -14.20
N GLU A 736 8.28 0.75 -13.49
CA GLU A 736 7.41 -0.27 -14.10
C GLU A 736 6.16 0.35 -14.71
N LEU A 737 5.53 1.30 -14.01
CA LEU A 737 4.34 2.00 -14.46
C LEU A 737 4.61 2.79 -15.75
N LEU A 738 5.75 3.47 -15.83
CA LEU A 738 6.11 4.34 -16.95
C LEU A 738 6.86 3.62 -18.09
N ASN A 739 7.44 2.43 -17.83
CA ASN A 739 8.16 1.62 -18.84
C ASN A 739 7.44 0.31 -19.22
N GLY A 740 6.33 -0.05 -18.57
CA GLY A 740 5.49 -1.21 -18.90
C GLY A 740 5.03 -1.18 -20.36
N GLU A 741 5.00 -2.36 -20.99
CA GLU A 741 4.92 -2.55 -22.45
C GLU A 741 3.88 -1.65 -23.16
N ARG A 742 4.35 -0.97 -24.22
CA ARG A 742 3.55 -0.18 -25.17
C ARG A 742 2.78 -1.04 -26.17
#